data_AF-A0A1M5ZCF8-F1
#
_entry.id   AF-A0A1M5ZCF8-F1
#
_cell.length_a   1.000
_cell.length_b   1.000
_cell.length_c   1.000
_cell.angle_alpha   90.00
_cell.angle_beta   90.00
_cell.angle_gamma   90.00
#
_symmetry.space_group_name_H-M   'P 1'
#
loop_
_entity.id
_entity.type
_entity.pdbx_description
1 polymer ?
#
loop_
_entity_poly.entity_id
_entity_poly.type
_entity_poly.pdbx_seq_one_letter_code
_entity_poly.pdbx_strand_id
1 'polypeptide(L)'
;MLKKTLIAAAVATVTAAPAFADIDLYYGGLPISSSNEMTTTTLATVTKDAVLSYSTAEEEVAAEFGVDGDLKQNGFITLQLTGGAKFNEAEVNQWLTTDASGNLSSNLTTGNVEIELYLATTTALGGVILTTGTTAVSETDLTKIFKYTENTNTETIVHDIDEDGTRLRLALKQTAGSTNEMIQLASPGNATITEVTVVARSFDFPDTWATLPDDINGTSGTAPTVINQASYDALTSDSARADYLATEVTGTGANTAATQAYLEASATSVAGTTVAVGDALEALVGANTVVNFQLTEANQIFDLSATSGNVFLQIGALKNASYSADPESTAALFKLGELFDLTLTDSGEATALVSTGFNSYDIDSDAAADDEDVEATGLDLINKTSNQNIQLNKVNLTLTGDLSPFRVDTDGDLLLKDGTESGWTVNAAKTSATTTLASDVLEGVKTLDASARSLSTAQNTAWTNLGKIYVEADNETPIPAQSISVTAAIDGDDQATFEDFSDTINNLFIFTRDGMKFDTILTGTTSANTIHIRDISGVLPEDGGKIYVTVWEYDAHAAGENAESTVLADRQVLSVTLPSKGAVTLNPATIADQLGITVTPSRQARMVFEVETNQGEVAVKKKDSSGIDIQNGTKGVHTNVVDFTL
;
A
#
# COMPACT_ATOMS: atom_id res chain seq x y z
N MET A 1 28.87 20.28 -56.08
CA MET A 1 27.84 21.02 -55.31
C MET A 1 27.25 20.20 -54.14
N LEU A 2 27.99 19.24 -53.57
CA LEU A 2 27.52 18.37 -52.46
C LEU A 2 28.30 18.58 -51.14
N LYS A 3 29.13 19.62 -51.04
CA LYS A 3 29.98 19.89 -49.85
C LYS A 3 29.57 21.11 -49.03
N LYS A 4 28.69 21.98 -49.54
CA LYS A 4 28.23 23.19 -48.81
C LYS A 4 26.95 22.96 -48.01
N THR A 5 26.15 21.95 -48.36
CA THR A 5 24.90 21.61 -47.66
C THR A 5 25.13 20.76 -46.40
N LEU A 6 26.24 20.03 -46.32
CA LEU A 6 26.58 19.20 -45.15
C LEU A 6 27.18 20.01 -43.98
N ILE A 7 27.73 21.20 -44.23
CA ILE A 7 28.30 22.05 -43.17
C ILE A 7 27.20 22.90 -42.50
N ALA A 8 26.11 23.22 -43.20
CA ALA A 8 24.94 23.87 -42.61
C ALA A 8 24.19 22.95 -41.62
N ALA A 9 24.27 21.63 -41.79
CA ALA A 9 23.71 20.66 -40.85
C ALA A 9 24.63 20.40 -39.63
N ALA A 10 25.89 20.81 -39.67
CA ALA A 10 26.85 20.62 -38.57
C ALA A 10 26.96 21.83 -37.64
N VAL A 11 26.61 23.04 -38.10
CA VAL A 11 26.67 24.26 -37.27
C VAL A 11 25.35 24.55 -36.52
N ALA A 12 24.26 23.86 -36.86
CA ALA A 12 23.02 23.85 -36.06
C ALA A 12 23.07 22.86 -34.86
N THR A 13 24.26 22.41 -34.44
CA THR A 13 24.43 21.44 -33.33
C THR A 13 25.15 22.01 -32.11
N VAL A 14 25.27 23.33 -31.98
CA VAL A 14 25.69 23.93 -30.72
C VAL A 14 24.44 24.21 -29.89
N THR A 15 24.21 23.31 -28.93
CA THR A 15 23.17 23.27 -27.88
C THR A 15 21.72 23.01 -28.32
N ALA A 16 21.48 21.93 -29.05
CA ALA A 16 20.33 21.09 -28.72
C ALA A 16 20.87 19.90 -27.93
N ALA A 17 21.00 20.07 -26.62
CA ALA A 17 21.02 18.88 -25.78
C ALA A 17 19.71 18.13 -26.09
N PRO A 18 19.72 16.80 -26.28
CA PRO A 18 18.52 16.05 -26.02
C PRO A 18 18.35 16.11 -24.50
N ALA A 19 17.81 17.22 -24.00
CA ALA A 19 17.03 17.12 -22.77
C ALA A 19 15.82 16.32 -23.23
N PHE A 20 15.84 15.01 -22.96
CA PHE A 20 14.60 14.28 -22.86
C PHE A 20 13.72 15.14 -21.97
N ALA A 21 12.56 15.54 -22.47
CA ALA A 21 11.61 16.28 -21.67
C ALA A 21 11.35 15.50 -20.38
N ASP A 22 11.29 16.22 -19.28
CA ASP A 22 11.36 15.69 -17.93
C ASP A 22 10.06 16.07 -17.23
N ILE A 23 9.27 15.06 -16.83
CA ILE A 23 8.05 15.27 -16.07
C ILE A 23 8.31 14.78 -14.65
N ASP A 24 8.32 15.70 -13.70
CA ASP A 24 8.41 15.36 -12.29
C ASP A 24 7.00 15.32 -11.68
N LEU A 25 6.73 14.26 -10.90
CA LEU A 25 5.47 14.07 -10.21
C LEU A 25 5.61 14.37 -8.72
N TYR A 26 4.65 15.12 -8.18
CA TYR A 26 4.58 15.45 -6.76
C TYR A 26 3.20 15.12 -6.19
N TYR A 27 3.18 14.75 -4.91
CA TYR A 27 1.98 14.30 -4.19
C TYR A 27 1.69 15.20 -2.97
N GLY A 28 0.44 15.25 -2.52
CA GLY A 28 0.01 16.11 -1.42
C GLY A 28 -0.41 17.53 -1.82
N GLY A 29 -0.65 17.77 -3.11
CA GLY A 29 -1.09 19.05 -3.65
C GLY A 29 0.01 20.13 -3.72
N LEU A 30 -0.41 21.39 -3.91
CA LEU A 30 0.48 22.56 -3.99
C LEU A 30 0.45 23.42 -2.70
N PRO A 31 1.53 24.18 -2.38
CA PRO A 31 2.80 24.26 -3.10
C PRO A 31 3.59 22.95 -2.99
N ILE A 32 4.37 22.63 -4.02
CA ILE A 32 5.13 21.38 -4.18
C ILE A 32 5.73 20.93 -2.85
N SER A 33 5.14 19.89 -2.27
CA SER A 33 5.68 19.25 -1.08
C SER A 33 6.90 18.43 -1.49
N SER A 34 7.91 18.32 -0.63
CA SER A 34 9.03 17.40 -0.88
C SER A 34 8.64 15.93 -0.62
N SER A 35 7.35 15.63 -0.50
CA SER A 35 6.86 14.26 -0.32
C SER A 35 6.80 13.57 -1.68
N ASN A 36 7.63 12.56 -1.83
CA ASN A 36 7.59 11.65 -2.98
C ASN A 36 6.75 10.40 -2.66
N GLU A 37 6.09 10.37 -1.49
CA GLU A 37 5.23 9.29 -1.06
C GLU A 37 3.78 9.65 -1.35
N MET A 38 3.09 8.76 -2.07
CA MET A 38 1.71 8.92 -2.49
C MET A 38 0.79 8.14 -1.55
N THR A 39 -0.30 8.76 -1.09
CA THR A 39 -1.37 8.04 -0.37
C THR A 39 -2.20 7.23 -1.36
N THR A 40 -2.17 5.89 -1.26
CA THR A 40 -2.94 4.99 -2.13
C THR A 40 -4.33 4.71 -1.56
N THR A 41 -5.38 4.92 -2.35
CA THR A 41 -6.73 4.48 -1.99
C THR A 41 -6.78 2.95 -1.96
N THR A 42 -7.11 2.37 -0.80
CA THR A 42 -7.24 0.91 -0.63
C THR A 42 -8.72 0.52 -0.55
N LEU A 43 -9.14 -0.34 -1.48
CA LEU A 43 -10.51 -0.84 -1.60
C LEU A 43 -10.55 -2.36 -1.41
N ALA A 44 -11.67 -2.89 -0.96
CA ALA A 44 -11.85 -4.33 -0.81
C ALA A 44 -12.03 -5.03 -2.18
N THR A 45 -11.37 -6.17 -2.39
CA THR A 45 -11.53 -7.01 -3.58
C THR A 45 -12.93 -7.57 -3.75
N VAL A 46 -13.68 -7.65 -2.65
CA VAL A 46 -15.08 -8.09 -2.61
C VAL A 46 -16.06 -6.93 -2.83
N THR A 47 -15.62 -5.73 -3.18
CA THR A 47 -16.53 -4.62 -3.48
C THR A 47 -17.34 -4.92 -4.73
N LYS A 48 -18.66 -4.70 -4.69
CA LYS A 48 -19.54 -4.91 -5.85
C LYS A 48 -19.19 -3.96 -6.99
N ASP A 49 -19.28 -4.45 -8.22
CA ASP A 49 -18.96 -3.68 -9.45
C ASP A 49 -19.68 -2.32 -9.51
N ALA A 50 -20.95 -2.28 -9.12
CA ALA A 50 -21.77 -1.07 -9.13
C ALA A 50 -21.27 0.03 -8.16
N VAL A 51 -20.45 -0.33 -7.18
CA VAL A 51 -19.80 0.61 -6.26
C VAL A 51 -18.41 0.97 -6.79
N LEU A 52 -17.67 0.00 -7.33
CA LEU A 52 -16.36 0.22 -7.95
C LEU A 52 -16.42 1.18 -9.14
N SER A 53 -17.56 1.29 -9.82
CA SER A 53 -17.77 2.23 -10.93
C SER A 53 -17.78 3.72 -10.54
N TYR A 54 -17.76 4.02 -9.25
CA TYR A 54 -17.82 5.39 -8.70
C TYR A 54 -16.77 5.60 -7.61
N SER A 55 -15.49 5.46 -7.97
CA SER A 55 -14.36 5.56 -7.03
C SER A 55 -13.69 6.95 -7.07
N THR A 56 -13.12 7.37 -5.93
CA THR A 56 -12.39 8.64 -5.76
C THR A 56 -11.00 8.36 -5.19
N ALA A 57 -9.98 9.07 -5.70
CA ALA A 57 -8.62 8.97 -5.19
C ALA A 57 -8.45 9.74 -3.87
N GLU A 58 -7.54 9.28 -3.01
CA GLU A 58 -7.22 9.96 -1.74
C GLU A 58 -6.12 11.00 -1.83
N GLU A 59 -5.45 11.08 -2.98
CA GLU A 59 -4.25 11.87 -3.17
C GLU A 59 -4.35 12.71 -4.44
N GLU A 60 -3.84 13.93 -4.37
CA GLU A 60 -3.69 14.83 -5.51
C GLU A 60 -2.36 14.59 -6.22
N VAL A 61 -2.31 14.87 -7.52
CA VAL A 61 -1.10 14.66 -8.32
C VAL A 61 -0.74 15.93 -9.07
N ALA A 62 0.44 16.46 -8.80
CA ALA A 62 1.01 17.59 -9.53
C ALA A 62 2.09 17.12 -10.51
N ALA A 63 2.00 17.59 -11.75
CA ALA A 63 2.98 17.32 -12.81
C ALA A 63 3.73 18.61 -13.16
N GLU A 64 5.04 18.60 -12.94
CA GLU A 64 5.97 19.67 -13.35
C GLU A 64 6.58 19.31 -14.70
N PHE A 65 6.52 20.26 -15.64
CA PHE A 65 7.09 20.12 -16.97
C PHE A 65 8.45 20.84 -17.03
N GLY A 66 9.54 20.09 -16.88
CA GLY A 66 10.89 20.60 -16.61
C GLY A 66 11.63 21.23 -17.80
N VAL A 67 11.12 21.13 -19.03
CA VAL A 67 11.79 21.62 -20.23
C VAL A 67 10.95 22.64 -21.02
N ASP A 68 11.62 23.69 -21.53
CA ASP A 68 11.00 24.70 -22.37
C ASP A 68 10.47 24.04 -23.67
N GLY A 69 9.14 24.03 -23.83
CA GLY A 69 8.48 23.41 -24.99
C GLY A 69 7.84 22.04 -24.75
N ASP A 70 7.79 21.59 -23.50
CA ASP A 70 7.02 20.39 -23.11
C ASP A 70 5.52 20.61 -23.35
N LEU A 71 5.01 21.76 -22.96
CA LEU A 71 3.65 22.20 -23.21
C LEU A 71 3.55 22.93 -24.56
N LYS A 72 3.09 22.22 -25.59
CA LYS A 72 2.95 22.75 -26.94
C LYS A 72 1.53 23.25 -27.20
N GLN A 73 1.43 24.38 -27.89
CA GLN A 73 0.14 24.92 -28.30
C GLN A 73 -0.61 23.94 -29.20
N ASN A 74 -1.93 23.86 -29.02
CA ASN A 74 -2.79 22.89 -29.71
C ASN A 74 -2.34 21.43 -29.51
N GLY A 75 -1.63 21.14 -28.42
CA GLY A 75 -1.35 19.81 -27.91
C GLY A 75 -2.36 19.39 -26.83
N PHE A 76 -1.99 18.38 -26.06
CA PHE A 76 -2.79 17.85 -24.95
C PHE A 76 -1.90 17.54 -23.75
N ILE A 77 -2.43 17.69 -22.54
CA ILE A 77 -1.95 16.93 -21.38
C ILE A 77 -2.78 15.64 -21.33
N THR A 78 -2.12 14.50 -21.17
CA THR A 78 -2.77 13.18 -21.12
C THR A 78 -2.68 12.60 -19.72
N LEU A 79 -3.79 12.06 -19.24
CA LEU A 79 -3.96 11.31 -18.02
C LEU A 79 -4.39 9.90 -18.42
N GLN A 80 -3.52 8.89 -18.24
CA GLN A 80 -3.79 7.52 -18.68
C GLN A 80 -3.82 6.55 -17.50
N LEU A 81 -4.94 5.88 -17.32
CA LEU A 81 -5.13 4.83 -16.34
C LEU A 81 -4.58 3.50 -16.85
N THR A 82 -4.03 2.72 -15.93
CA THR A 82 -3.58 1.34 -16.15
C THR A 82 -4.27 0.39 -15.17
N GLY A 83 -4.06 -0.92 -15.29
CA GLY A 83 -4.62 -1.90 -14.35
C GLY A 83 -6.09 -2.29 -14.60
N GLY A 84 -6.69 -1.83 -15.70
CA GLY A 84 -8.08 -2.16 -16.08
C GLY A 84 -9.12 -1.10 -15.68
N ALA A 85 -8.68 -0.04 -14.98
CA ALA A 85 -9.52 1.10 -14.63
C ALA A 85 -9.85 1.97 -15.86
N LYS A 86 -10.98 2.67 -15.78
CA LYS A 86 -11.45 3.60 -16.81
C LYS A 86 -11.90 4.91 -16.18
N PHE A 87 -11.97 5.95 -17.00
CA PHE A 87 -12.61 7.20 -16.63
C PHE A 87 -14.13 7.11 -16.84
N ASN A 88 -14.88 7.65 -15.87
CA ASN A 88 -16.30 7.89 -16.01
C ASN A 88 -16.51 9.24 -16.72
N GLU A 89 -16.93 9.21 -17.99
CA GLU A 89 -17.03 10.39 -18.86
C GLU A 89 -17.96 11.48 -18.28
N ALA A 90 -19.09 11.09 -17.66
CA ALA A 90 -20.04 12.04 -17.11
C ALA A 90 -19.43 12.81 -15.92
N GLU A 91 -18.74 12.10 -15.03
CA GLU A 91 -18.10 12.67 -13.84
C GLU A 91 -16.85 13.47 -14.20
N VAL A 92 -16.06 13.03 -15.19
CA VAL A 92 -14.94 13.83 -15.73
C VAL A 92 -15.45 15.15 -16.31
N ASN A 93 -16.54 15.11 -17.08
CA ASN A 93 -17.10 16.34 -17.63
C ASN A 93 -17.58 17.28 -16.52
N GLN A 94 -18.12 16.76 -15.41
CA GLN A 94 -18.48 17.58 -14.25
C GLN A 94 -17.23 18.17 -13.56
N TRP A 95 -16.22 17.34 -13.30
CA TRP A 95 -14.96 17.75 -12.68
C TRP A 95 -14.24 18.87 -13.45
N LEU A 96 -14.33 18.84 -14.78
CA LEU A 96 -13.70 19.82 -15.67
C LEU A 96 -14.59 21.02 -16.06
N THR A 97 -15.77 21.16 -15.45
CA THR A 97 -16.75 22.22 -15.75
C THR A 97 -16.92 23.19 -14.58
N THR A 98 -16.86 24.48 -14.87
CA THR A 98 -17.12 25.56 -13.89
C THR A 98 -18.51 26.18 -14.06
N ASP A 99 -19.08 26.71 -12.97
CA ASP A 99 -20.25 27.58 -13.01
C ASP A 99 -19.87 29.04 -13.35
N ALA A 100 -20.44 29.57 -14.44
CA ALA A 100 -20.11 30.93 -14.88
C ALA A 100 -20.85 31.98 -14.03
N SER A 101 -20.18 32.48 -12.98
CA SER A 101 -20.58 33.74 -12.33
C SER A 101 -20.13 34.95 -13.15
N GLY A 102 -20.73 35.13 -14.33
CA GLY A 102 -20.82 36.44 -15.01
C GLY A 102 -19.56 37.06 -15.65
N ASN A 103 -18.45 36.35 -15.83
CA ASN A 103 -17.34 36.85 -16.66
C ASN A 103 -16.56 35.71 -17.35
N LEU A 104 -16.90 35.46 -18.61
CA LEU A 104 -16.66 34.20 -19.36
C LEU A 104 -15.24 34.01 -19.97
N SER A 105 -14.19 34.64 -19.43
CA SER A 105 -12.81 34.42 -19.97
C SER A 105 -11.66 35.04 -19.17
N SER A 106 -11.92 35.85 -18.15
CA SER A 106 -10.87 36.60 -17.45
C SER A 106 -10.82 36.40 -15.93
N ASN A 107 -11.63 35.47 -15.40
CA ASN A 107 -11.75 35.28 -13.96
C ASN A 107 -12.13 33.84 -13.59
N LEU A 108 -11.72 32.85 -14.40
CA LEU A 108 -11.66 31.49 -13.90
C LEU A 108 -10.56 31.49 -12.83
N THR A 109 -10.94 31.19 -11.60
CA THR A 109 -9.99 31.06 -10.49
C THR A 109 -9.95 29.59 -10.09
N THR A 110 -8.86 29.14 -9.47
CA THR A 110 -8.58 27.78 -9.01
C THR A 110 -9.58 27.21 -7.98
N GLY A 111 -10.75 27.84 -7.78
CA GLY A 111 -11.85 27.32 -6.96
C GLY A 111 -13.07 26.88 -7.77
N ASN A 112 -13.02 26.95 -9.11
CA ASN A 112 -14.16 26.58 -9.96
C ASN A 112 -13.93 25.28 -10.76
N VAL A 113 -12.67 24.98 -11.11
CA VAL A 113 -12.21 23.66 -11.57
C VAL A 113 -11.21 23.18 -10.54
N GLU A 114 -11.28 21.91 -10.16
CA GLU A 114 -10.35 21.28 -9.20
C GLU A 114 -9.00 20.94 -9.89
N ILE A 115 -8.41 21.96 -10.53
CA ILE A 115 -7.09 21.98 -11.17
C ILE A 115 -6.40 23.29 -10.76
N GLU A 116 -5.16 23.20 -10.29
CA GLU A 116 -4.34 24.37 -9.96
C GLU A 116 -3.16 24.51 -10.92
N LEU A 117 -2.75 25.76 -11.18
CA LEU A 117 -1.65 26.08 -12.07
C LEU A 117 -0.60 26.92 -11.36
N TYR A 118 0.66 26.49 -11.44
CA TYR A 118 1.81 27.35 -11.18
C TYR A 118 2.55 27.55 -12.50
N LEU A 119 2.51 28.78 -13.00
CA LEU A 119 3.00 29.11 -14.32
C LEU A 119 4.42 29.63 -14.25
N ALA A 120 5.34 28.95 -14.94
CA ALA A 120 6.64 29.49 -15.27
C ALA A 120 6.58 30.20 -16.62
N THR A 121 7.37 31.26 -16.77
CA THR A 121 7.43 32.05 -18.00
C THR A 121 8.84 32.08 -18.57
N THR A 122 8.94 32.03 -19.89
CA THR A 122 10.17 32.26 -20.66
C THR A 122 9.93 33.38 -21.68
N THR A 123 11.00 34.07 -22.06
CA THR A 123 10.95 35.12 -23.09
C THR A 123 11.68 34.64 -24.33
N ALA A 124 11.05 34.81 -25.49
CA ALA A 124 11.66 34.53 -26.79
C ALA A 124 11.64 35.74 -27.71
N LEU A 125 12.65 35.85 -28.57
CA LEU A 125 12.78 36.89 -29.57
C LEU A 125 13.21 36.28 -30.90
N GLY A 126 12.43 36.50 -31.95
CA GLY A 126 12.74 35.96 -33.28
C GLY A 126 12.88 34.43 -33.30
N GLY A 127 12.13 33.71 -32.46
CA GLY A 127 12.22 32.25 -32.34
C GLY A 127 13.33 31.75 -31.40
N VAL A 128 14.06 32.65 -30.73
CA VAL A 128 15.20 32.33 -29.87
C VAL A 128 14.84 32.58 -28.41
N ILE A 129 15.03 31.59 -27.55
CA ILE A 129 14.81 31.71 -26.11
C ILE A 129 15.91 32.60 -25.50
N LEU A 130 15.51 33.68 -24.84
CA LEU A 130 16.40 34.64 -24.16
C LEU A 130 16.65 34.29 -22.70
N THR A 131 15.63 33.76 -22.03
CA THR A 131 15.68 33.35 -20.62
C THR A 131 15.11 31.96 -20.50
N THR A 132 15.75 31.06 -19.79
CA THR A 132 15.13 29.77 -19.43
C THR A 132 14.04 29.99 -18.37
N GLY A 133 13.10 29.05 -18.26
CA GLY A 133 11.94 29.11 -17.36
C GLY A 133 12.21 29.80 -16.01
N THR A 134 11.37 30.79 -15.70
CA THR A 134 11.38 31.49 -14.41
C THR A 134 10.84 30.59 -13.29
N THR A 135 11.06 30.97 -12.03
CA THR A 135 10.39 30.30 -10.91
C THR A 135 8.88 30.39 -11.10
N ALA A 136 8.22 29.23 -11.11
CA ALA A 136 6.78 29.16 -11.30
C ALA A 136 6.05 29.91 -10.18
N VAL A 137 5.00 30.65 -10.55
CA VAL A 137 4.15 31.39 -9.63
C VAL A 137 2.72 30.92 -9.77
N SER A 138 1.98 30.87 -8.65
CA SER A 138 0.56 30.55 -8.67
C SER A 138 -0.18 31.43 -9.66
N GLU A 139 -0.93 30.79 -10.55
CA GLU A 139 -1.69 31.42 -11.60
C GLU A 139 -3.15 30.97 -11.50
N THR A 140 -4.05 31.94 -11.34
CA THR A 140 -5.47 31.64 -11.22
C THR A 140 -6.12 31.42 -12.59
N ASP A 141 -5.62 32.11 -13.63
CA ASP A 141 -6.20 32.08 -14.96
C ASP A 141 -5.74 30.85 -15.77
N LEU A 142 -6.45 29.75 -15.60
CA LEU A 142 -6.23 28.50 -16.34
C LEU A 142 -6.39 28.67 -17.87
N THR A 143 -7.08 29.72 -18.34
CA THR A 143 -7.24 30.01 -19.78
C THR A 143 -5.92 30.40 -20.45
N LYS A 144 -4.85 30.65 -19.68
CA LYS A 144 -3.50 30.86 -20.21
C LYS A 144 -2.93 29.62 -20.87
N ILE A 145 -3.27 28.42 -20.38
CA ILE A 145 -2.71 27.17 -20.87
C ILE A 145 -3.76 26.23 -21.48
N PHE A 146 -4.99 26.21 -20.97
CA PHE A 146 -6.03 25.28 -21.43
C PHE A 146 -6.96 25.92 -22.46
N LYS A 147 -7.53 25.07 -23.32
CA LYS A 147 -8.61 25.44 -24.22
C LYS A 147 -9.95 25.15 -23.54
N TYR A 148 -10.91 26.06 -23.69
CA TYR A 148 -12.25 25.93 -23.12
C TYR A 148 -13.33 25.91 -24.21
N THR A 149 -14.46 25.26 -23.89
CA THR A 149 -15.73 25.45 -24.59
C THR A 149 -16.63 26.31 -23.71
N GLU A 150 -17.08 27.43 -24.26
CA GLU A 150 -18.02 28.32 -23.60
C GLU A 150 -19.46 27.88 -23.91
N ASN A 151 -20.25 27.69 -22.86
CA ASN A 151 -21.70 27.54 -22.92
C ASN A 151 -22.36 28.74 -22.22
N THR A 152 -23.68 28.86 -22.33
CA THR A 152 -24.43 30.05 -21.88
C THR A 152 -24.18 30.43 -20.41
N ASN A 153 -23.85 29.46 -19.54
CA ASN A 153 -23.57 29.67 -18.11
C ASN A 153 -22.47 28.76 -17.55
N THR A 154 -21.68 28.09 -18.40
CA THR A 154 -20.61 27.19 -17.95
C THR A 154 -19.43 27.25 -18.91
N GLU A 155 -18.24 27.00 -18.38
CA GLU A 155 -17.03 26.76 -19.16
C GLU A 155 -16.49 25.39 -18.82
N THR A 156 -16.08 24.65 -19.84
CA THR A 156 -15.53 23.32 -19.68
C THR A 156 -14.19 23.25 -20.40
N ILE A 157 -13.16 22.72 -19.74
CA ILE A 157 -11.89 22.43 -20.42
C ILE A 157 -12.19 21.46 -21.57
N VAL A 158 -11.76 21.80 -22.78
CA VAL A 158 -11.92 20.91 -23.95
C VAL A 158 -11.14 19.63 -23.65
N HIS A 159 -11.85 18.52 -23.58
CA HIS A 159 -11.27 17.22 -23.29
C HIS A 159 -11.88 16.14 -24.17
N ASP A 160 -11.22 14.99 -24.20
CA ASP A 160 -11.71 13.77 -24.84
C ASP A 160 -11.21 12.55 -24.09
N ILE A 161 -11.99 11.47 -24.07
CA ILE A 161 -11.61 10.18 -23.49
C ILE A 161 -11.47 9.16 -24.62
N ASP A 162 -10.27 8.61 -24.77
CA ASP A 162 -9.95 7.59 -25.77
C ASP A 162 -9.33 6.33 -25.14
N GLU A 163 -8.79 5.44 -25.98
CA GLU A 163 -8.22 4.14 -25.57
C GLU A 163 -9.19 3.33 -24.69
N ASP A 164 -10.40 3.13 -25.21
CA ASP A 164 -11.48 2.37 -24.57
C ASP A 164 -11.86 2.86 -23.16
N GLY A 165 -11.66 4.16 -22.89
CA GLY A 165 -12.00 4.79 -21.61
C GLY A 165 -10.79 5.00 -20.69
N THR A 166 -9.60 4.56 -21.08
CA THR A 166 -8.42 4.55 -20.19
C THR A 166 -7.60 5.83 -20.25
N ARG A 167 -7.72 6.66 -21.30
CA ARG A 167 -6.94 7.88 -21.43
C ARG A 167 -7.83 9.11 -21.59
N LEU A 168 -7.68 10.05 -20.66
CA LEU A 168 -8.24 11.39 -20.70
C LEU A 168 -7.21 12.36 -21.31
N ARG A 169 -7.65 13.18 -22.25
CA ARG A 169 -6.82 14.19 -22.92
C ARG A 169 -7.40 15.57 -22.67
N LEU A 170 -6.61 16.46 -22.08
CA LEU A 170 -6.97 17.85 -21.81
C LEU A 170 -6.30 18.75 -22.85
N ALA A 171 -7.09 19.48 -23.64
CA ALA A 171 -6.57 20.25 -24.75
C ALA A 171 -5.88 21.54 -24.31
N LEU A 172 -4.67 21.76 -24.83
CA LEU A 172 -3.90 22.97 -24.62
C LEU A 172 -4.34 24.08 -25.58
N LYS A 173 -4.23 25.32 -25.12
CA LYS A 173 -4.60 26.53 -25.85
C LYS A 173 -3.86 26.60 -27.18
N GLN A 174 -4.57 27.02 -28.22
CA GLN A 174 -3.95 27.41 -29.49
C GLN A 174 -3.59 28.89 -29.43
N THR A 175 -2.31 29.21 -29.68
CA THR A 175 -1.80 30.58 -29.66
C THR A 175 -1.04 30.91 -30.95
N ALA A 176 -0.32 32.02 -30.98
CA ALA A 176 0.58 32.38 -32.09
C ALA A 176 2.06 32.19 -31.75
N GLY A 177 2.38 31.53 -30.63
CA GLY A 177 3.76 31.32 -30.19
C GLY A 177 4.60 30.63 -31.26
N SER A 178 5.71 31.26 -31.63
CA SER A 178 6.52 30.87 -32.79
C SER A 178 7.66 29.92 -32.43
N THR A 179 8.19 30.03 -31.21
CA THR A 179 9.33 29.25 -30.72
C THR A 179 8.88 27.85 -30.33
N ASN A 180 9.36 26.82 -31.03
CA ASN A 180 9.04 25.40 -30.79
C ASN A 180 7.54 25.11 -30.59
N GLU A 181 6.67 25.91 -31.21
CA GLU A 181 5.22 25.85 -31.03
C GLU A 181 4.75 25.99 -29.56
N MET A 182 5.49 26.71 -28.73
CA MET A 182 5.14 26.98 -27.34
C MET A 182 3.89 27.84 -27.23
N ILE A 183 3.21 27.75 -26.08
CA ILE A 183 2.02 28.54 -25.78
C ILE A 183 2.43 29.98 -25.45
N GLN A 184 1.89 30.95 -26.17
CA GLN A 184 2.09 32.38 -25.95
C GLN A 184 1.10 32.92 -24.91
N LEU A 185 1.63 33.57 -23.88
CA LEU A 185 0.87 34.04 -22.72
C LEU A 185 0.20 35.40 -22.92
N ALA A 186 0.76 36.23 -23.79
CA ALA A 186 0.26 37.56 -24.10
C ALA A 186 0.61 37.96 -25.53
N SER A 187 -0.07 38.97 -26.07
CA SER A 187 0.29 39.55 -27.37
C SER A 187 1.76 39.95 -27.38
N PRO A 188 2.51 39.65 -28.46
CA PRO A 188 3.92 39.97 -28.52
C PRO A 188 4.15 41.47 -28.37
N GLY A 189 5.14 41.82 -27.57
CA GLY A 189 5.69 43.17 -27.50
C GLY A 189 6.64 43.44 -28.66
N ASN A 190 7.17 44.66 -28.69
CA ASN A 190 8.26 45.01 -29.59
C ASN A 190 9.58 44.93 -28.82
N ALA A 191 10.54 44.19 -29.34
CA ALA A 191 11.88 44.11 -28.78
C ALA A 191 12.52 45.50 -28.74
N THR A 192 13.16 45.83 -27.61
CA THR A 192 13.99 47.02 -27.47
C THR A 192 15.45 46.67 -27.73
N ILE A 193 16.32 47.68 -27.75
CA ILE A 193 17.76 47.45 -27.86
C ILE A 193 18.29 46.57 -26.72
N THR A 194 17.64 46.57 -25.55
CA THR A 194 18.03 45.76 -24.40
C THR A 194 17.92 44.26 -24.73
N GLU A 195 16.78 43.81 -25.26
CA GLU A 195 16.56 42.40 -25.59
C GLU A 195 17.43 41.96 -26.78
N VAL A 196 17.61 42.81 -27.78
CA VAL A 196 18.55 42.55 -28.89
C VAL A 196 19.99 42.40 -28.36
N THR A 197 20.38 43.21 -27.38
CA THR A 197 21.71 43.13 -26.76
C THR A 197 21.88 41.83 -25.98
N VAL A 198 20.85 41.34 -25.29
CA VAL A 198 20.88 40.04 -24.61
C VAL A 198 21.24 38.91 -25.58
N VAL A 199 20.65 38.90 -26.78
CA VAL A 199 21.04 37.95 -27.84
C VAL A 199 22.47 38.22 -28.29
N ALA A 200 22.81 39.47 -28.59
CA ALA A 200 24.12 39.83 -29.13
C ALA A 200 25.29 39.45 -28.20
N ARG A 201 25.11 39.46 -26.87
CA ARG A 201 26.13 39.07 -25.86
C ARG A 201 26.73 37.68 -26.06
N SER A 202 26.08 36.82 -26.85
CA SER A 202 26.56 35.48 -27.18
C SER A 202 27.50 35.42 -28.39
N PHE A 203 27.89 36.57 -28.94
CA PHE A 203 28.88 36.73 -30.01
C PHE A 203 30.21 37.30 -29.49
N ASP A 204 31.31 37.01 -30.21
CA ASP A 204 32.64 37.57 -29.95
C ASP A 204 32.68 39.06 -30.35
N PHE A 205 32.79 39.96 -29.37
CA PHE A 205 32.96 41.38 -29.65
C PHE A 205 34.44 41.70 -29.88
N PRO A 206 34.76 42.71 -30.72
CA PRO A 206 36.15 43.09 -30.94
C PRO A 206 36.82 43.52 -29.62
N ASP A 207 37.98 42.95 -29.33
CA ASP A 207 38.73 43.23 -28.10
C ASP A 207 39.24 44.67 -27.99
N THR A 208 39.28 45.40 -29.11
CA THR A 208 39.81 46.76 -29.18
C THR A 208 38.93 47.68 -30.02
N TRP A 209 38.95 48.97 -29.70
CA TRP A 209 38.25 50.02 -30.41
C TRP A 209 38.58 50.06 -31.91
N ALA A 210 39.86 49.85 -32.25
CA ALA A 210 40.33 49.90 -33.63
C ALA A 210 39.79 48.77 -34.51
N THR A 211 39.28 47.69 -33.90
CA THR A 211 38.72 46.53 -34.61
C THR A 211 37.22 46.60 -34.80
N LEU A 212 36.55 47.61 -34.23
CA LEU A 212 35.15 47.89 -34.55
C LEU A 212 35.01 48.42 -35.99
N PRO A 213 33.83 48.25 -36.62
CA PRO A 213 33.51 48.88 -37.90
C PRO A 213 33.83 50.39 -37.94
N ASP A 214 34.30 50.87 -39.11
CA ASP A 214 34.79 52.26 -39.29
C ASP A 214 33.73 53.34 -39.03
N ASP A 215 32.46 53.00 -39.23
CA ASP A 215 31.28 53.81 -38.95
C ASP A 215 30.96 53.91 -37.46
N ILE A 216 31.49 53.01 -36.62
CA ILE A 216 31.39 53.05 -35.17
C ILE A 216 32.65 53.70 -34.56
N ASN A 217 33.84 53.30 -35.00
CA ASN A 217 35.11 53.73 -34.42
C ASN A 217 35.55 55.17 -34.84
N GLY A 218 34.88 55.77 -35.83
CA GLY A 218 35.08 57.15 -36.27
C GLY A 218 36.24 57.39 -37.25
N THR A 219 36.85 56.34 -37.81
CA THR A 219 38.01 56.45 -38.71
C THR A 219 37.68 57.08 -40.07
N SER A 220 36.39 57.22 -40.41
CA SER A 220 35.88 57.79 -41.67
C SER A 220 35.77 59.33 -41.71
N GLY A 221 36.15 60.05 -40.64
CA GLY A 221 36.31 61.52 -40.65
C GLY A 221 35.10 62.34 -40.17
N THR A 222 34.06 61.71 -39.63
CA THR A 222 32.98 62.34 -38.86
C THR A 222 33.17 62.03 -37.37
N ALA A 223 33.33 63.05 -36.53
CA ALA A 223 33.85 62.94 -35.16
C ALA A 223 33.02 62.01 -34.22
N PRO A 224 33.65 61.11 -33.44
CA PRO A 224 32.96 60.31 -32.43
C PRO A 224 32.91 61.11 -31.12
N THR A 225 31.93 61.99 -30.96
CA THR A 225 31.85 62.83 -29.74
C THR A 225 31.16 62.16 -28.55
N VAL A 226 30.77 60.88 -28.66
CA VAL A 226 29.85 60.26 -27.68
C VAL A 226 30.39 58.97 -27.07
N ILE A 227 31.08 58.13 -27.85
CA ILE A 227 31.62 56.85 -27.36
C ILE A 227 33.10 57.00 -26.98
N ASN A 228 33.45 56.62 -25.75
CA ASN A 228 34.79 56.77 -25.19
C ASN A 228 35.63 55.51 -25.46
N GLN A 229 36.62 55.64 -26.36
CA GLN A 229 37.60 54.59 -26.66
C GLN A 229 38.25 54.00 -25.41
N ALA A 230 38.73 54.85 -24.49
CA ALA A 230 39.39 54.40 -23.28
C ALA A 230 38.45 53.63 -22.35
N SER A 231 37.15 53.95 -22.37
CA SER A 231 36.13 53.17 -21.67
C SER A 231 35.90 51.81 -22.34
N TYR A 232 35.81 51.75 -23.67
CA TYR A 232 35.61 50.50 -24.41
C TYR A 232 36.79 49.53 -24.25
N ASP A 233 38.02 50.03 -24.47
CA ASP A 233 39.26 49.24 -24.38
C ASP A 233 39.54 48.75 -22.94
N ALA A 234 38.96 49.40 -21.93
CA ALA A 234 39.09 48.99 -20.53
C ALA A 234 38.15 47.83 -20.14
N LEU A 235 37.18 47.46 -21.00
CA LEU A 235 36.25 46.36 -20.74
C LEU A 235 36.90 45.02 -21.05
N THR A 236 36.77 44.08 -20.12
CA THR A 236 37.49 42.79 -20.15
C THR A 236 36.64 41.61 -20.61
N SER A 237 35.37 41.83 -20.98
CA SER A 237 34.49 40.79 -21.50
C SER A 237 33.61 41.30 -22.63
N ASP A 238 33.25 40.39 -23.53
CA ASP A 238 32.39 40.69 -24.69
C ASP A 238 30.99 41.14 -24.27
N SER A 239 30.45 40.55 -23.21
CA SER A 239 29.17 40.99 -22.66
C SER A 239 29.22 42.43 -22.14
N ALA A 240 30.32 42.84 -21.49
CA ALA A 240 30.48 44.20 -21.02
C ALA A 240 30.64 45.21 -22.17
N ARG A 241 31.31 44.80 -23.26
CA ARG A 241 31.44 45.60 -24.49
C ARG A 241 30.10 45.74 -25.21
N ALA A 242 29.31 44.68 -25.29
CA ALA A 242 27.95 44.71 -25.84
C ALA A 242 27.05 45.68 -25.05
N ASP A 243 27.08 45.60 -23.72
CA ASP A 243 26.31 46.47 -22.83
C ASP A 243 26.72 47.95 -22.95
N TYR A 244 28.03 48.18 -23.05
CA TYR A 244 28.56 49.51 -23.27
C TYR A 244 28.05 50.10 -24.60
N LEU A 245 28.14 49.35 -25.70
CA LEU A 245 27.62 49.78 -27.00
C LEU A 245 26.11 50.00 -26.98
N ALA A 246 25.35 49.15 -26.28
CA ALA A 246 23.90 49.30 -26.14
C ALA A 246 23.50 50.58 -25.37
N THR A 247 24.27 50.93 -24.34
CA THR A 247 24.07 52.18 -23.59
C THR A 247 24.23 53.40 -24.51
N GLU A 248 25.22 53.36 -25.40
CA GLU A 248 25.47 54.44 -26.37
C GLU A 248 24.34 54.57 -27.41
N VAL A 249 23.64 53.48 -27.76
CA VAL A 249 22.45 53.51 -28.64
C VAL A 249 21.30 54.28 -28.00
N THR A 250 21.13 54.18 -26.67
CA THR A 250 20.06 54.90 -25.94
C THR A 250 20.34 56.39 -25.70
N GLY A 251 21.54 56.88 -26.02
CA GLY A 251 21.89 58.29 -25.95
C GLY A 251 21.43 59.12 -27.16
N THR A 252 21.61 60.44 -27.13
CA THR A 252 21.27 61.37 -28.24
C THR A 252 22.40 61.53 -29.27
N GLY A 253 23.26 60.52 -29.43
CA GLY A 253 24.49 60.59 -30.21
C GLY A 253 24.32 60.44 -31.73
N ALA A 254 25.35 60.83 -32.48
CA ALA A 254 25.33 60.87 -33.95
C ALA A 254 25.44 59.50 -34.66
N ASN A 255 25.87 58.44 -33.95
CA ASN A 255 26.14 57.11 -34.53
C ASN A 255 25.24 56.00 -33.97
N THR A 256 24.14 56.34 -33.29
CA THR A 256 23.19 55.39 -32.68
C THR A 256 22.70 54.33 -33.67
N ALA A 257 22.43 54.73 -34.92
CA ALA A 257 21.99 53.82 -35.98
C ALA A 257 23.04 52.78 -36.41
N ALA A 258 24.32 53.17 -36.48
CA ALA A 258 25.41 52.26 -36.86
C ALA A 258 25.71 51.25 -35.74
N THR A 259 25.75 51.73 -34.49
CA THR A 259 25.92 50.86 -33.32
C THR A 259 24.75 49.89 -33.15
N GLN A 260 23.51 50.35 -33.35
CA GLN A 260 22.33 49.50 -33.36
C GLN A 260 22.42 48.43 -34.44
N ALA A 261 22.69 48.82 -35.69
CA ALA A 261 22.80 47.88 -36.82
C ALA A 261 23.88 46.81 -36.57
N TYR A 262 24.98 47.18 -35.91
CA TYR A 262 26.03 46.24 -35.52
C TYR A 262 25.58 45.25 -34.43
N LEU A 263 24.85 45.72 -33.41
CA LEU A 263 24.27 44.85 -32.39
C LEU A 263 23.25 43.87 -32.99
N GLU A 264 22.37 44.34 -33.87
CA GLU A 264 21.39 43.51 -34.60
C GLU A 264 22.06 42.48 -35.52
N ALA A 265 23.11 42.89 -36.24
CA ALA A 265 23.91 41.97 -37.07
C ALA A 265 24.61 40.90 -36.23
N SER A 266 25.11 41.27 -35.06
CA SER A 266 25.76 40.34 -34.13
C SER A 266 24.74 39.34 -33.57
N ALA A 267 23.56 39.80 -33.15
CA ALA A 267 22.45 38.94 -32.69
C ALA A 267 22.02 37.92 -33.77
N THR A 268 21.96 38.35 -35.03
CA THR A 268 21.60 37.49 -36.16
C THR A 268 22.55 36.30 -36.35
N SER A 269 23.84 36.51 -36.05
CA SER A 269 24.89 35.51 -36.31
C SER A 269 24.87 34.33 -35.34
N VAL A 270 24.37 34.51 -34.12
CA VAL A 270 24.35 33.48 -33.07
C VAL A 270 23.17 32.52 -33.29
N ALA A 271 22.01 33.05 -33.64
CA ALA A 271 20.78 32.27 -33.76
C ALA A 271 20.53 31.69 -35.16
N GLY A 272 21.27 32.15 -36.18
CA GLY A 272 20.93 31.87 -37.59
C GLY A 272 19.63 32.52 -38.06
N THR A 273 18.97 33.30 -37.20
CA THR A 273 17.73 34.04 -37.43
C THR A 273 18.00 35.53 -37.25
N THR A 274 17.53 36.36 -38.17
CA THR A 274 17.67 37.82 -38.05
C THR A 274 16.84 38.34 -36.88
N VAL A 275 17.49 39.04 -35.95
CA VAL A 275 16.86 39.66 -34.78
C VAL A 275 17.16 41.16 -34.77
N ALA A 276 16.12 41.99 -34.74
CA ALA A 276 16.19 43.44 -34.80
C ALA A 276 15.30 44.13 -33.75
N VAL A 277 15.57 45.41 -33.49
CA VAL A 277 14.67 46.23 -32.66
C VAL A 277 13.31 46.35 -33.36
N GLY A 278 12.25 46.14 -32.61
CA GLY A 278 10.88 46.12 -33.14
C GLY A 278 10.41 44.73 -33.59
N ASP A 279 11.28 43.71 -33.57
CA ASP A 279 10.83 42.32 -33.75
C ASP A 279 9.94 41.87 -32.59
N ALA A 280 9.16 40.82 -32.84
CA ALA A 280 8.22 40.29 -31.86
C ALA A 280 8.96 39.70 -30.64
N LEU A 281 8.70 40.28 -29.48
CA LEU A 281 9.11 39.77 -28.18
C LEU A 281 7.96 38.99 -27.56
N GLU A 282 8.13 37.68 -27.43
CA GLU A 282 7.09 36.75 -26.98
C GLU A 282 7.33 36.35 -25.52
N ALA A 283 6.29 36.46 -24.69
CA ALA A 283 6.23 35.77 -23.41
C ALA A 283 5.53 34.42 -23.61
N LEU A 284 6.22 33.34 -23.26
CA LEU A 284 5.79 31.97 -23.50
C LEU A 284 5.73 31.17 -22.18
N VAL A 285 4.98 30.07 -22.17
CA VAL A 285 5.01 29.08 -21.08
C VAL A 285 6.43 28.51 -21.00
N GLY A 286 7.07 28.62 -19.83
CA GLY A 286 8.43 28.13 -19.60
C GLY A 286 8.49 26.78 -18.90
N ALA A 287 9.70 26.22 -18.88
CA ALA A 287 10.11 25.10 -18.02
C ALA A 287 9.73 25.34 -16.55
N ASN A 288 9.45 24.27 -15.82
CA ASN A 288 8.97 24.22 -14.43
C ASN A 288 7.50 24.65 -14.25
N THR A 289 6.72 24.73 -15.33
CA THR A 289 5.27 24.94 -15.21
C THR A 289 4.64 23.71 -14.58
N VAL A 290 3.77 23.89 -13.58
CA VAL A 290 3.15 22.80 -12.81
C VAL A 290 1.64 22.84 -12.95
N VAL A 291 1.05 21.68 -13.24
CA VAL A 291 -0.40 21.45 -13.22
C VAL A 291 -0.73 20.47 -12.11
N ASN A 292 -1.50 20.89 -11.11
CA ASN A 292 -2.01 20.03 -10.04
C ASN A 292 -3.41 19.54 -10.38
N PHE A 293 -3.60 18.23 -10.37
CA PHE A 293 -4.89 17.57 -10.51
C PHE A 293 -5.40 17.20 -9.13
N GLN A 294 -6.46 17.88 -8.66
CA GLN A 294 -7.03 17.64 -7.34
C GLN A 294 -7.98 16.44 -7.40
N LEU A 295 -7.40 15.25 -7.51
CA LEU A 295 -8.14 13.99 -7.69
C LEU A 295 -9.00 13.61 -6.46
N THR A 296 -8.70 14.22 -5.31
CA THR A 296 -9.47 14.16 -4.06
C THR A 296 -10.85 14.78 -4.19
N GLU A 297 -10.99 15.83 -5.00
CA GLU A 297 -12.24 16.53 -5.30
C GLU A 297 -12.90 16.03 -6.59
N ALA A 298 -12.17 15.23 -7.38
CA ALA A 298 -12.65 14.56 -8.58
C ALA A 298 -13.55 13.36 -8.24
N ASN A 299 -14.70 13.64 -7.63
CA ASN A 299 -15.62 12.64 -7.12
C ASN A 299 -16.05 11.67 -8.23
N GLN A 300 -15.81 10.37 -8.02
CA GLN A 300 -16.36 9.28 -8.83
C GLN A 300 -15.89 9.24 -10.30
N ILE A 301 -14.79 9.92 -10.63
CA ILE A 301 -14.26 9.92 -12.01
C ILE A 301 -13.63 8.59 -12.43
N PHE A 302 -13.40 7.66 -11.49
CA PHE A 302 -12.74 6.38 -11.74
C PHE A 302 -13.73 5.21 -11.67
N ASP A 303 -13.82 4.44 -12.77
CA ASP A 303 -14.50 3.15 -12.83
C ASP A 303 -13.47 2.02 -12.67
N LEU A 304 -13.59 1.30 -11.56
CA LEU A 304 -12.70 0.20 -11.18
C LEU A 304 -13.34 -1.18 -11.35
N SER A 305 -14.54 -1.28 -11.91
CA SER A 305 -15.32 -2.54 -11.99
C SER A 305 -14.60 -3.68 -12.73
N ALA A 306 -13.75 -3.36 -13.71
CA ALA A 306 -12.96 -4.34 -14.46
C ALA A 306 -11.53 -4.55 -13.92
N THR A 307 -11.21 -3.96 -12.77
CA THR A 307 -9.86 -3.96 -12.19
C THR A 307 -9.63 -5.21 -11.35
N SER A 308 -8.42 -5.79 -11.46
CA SER A 308 -8.02 -6.97 -10.66
C SER A 308 -6.71 -6.77 -9.89
N GLY A 309 -6.17 -5.55 -9.86
CA GLY A 309 -4.90 -5.24 -9.20
C GLY A 309 -4.70 -3.74 -8.99
N ASN A 310 -3.43 -3.33 -8.87
CA ASN A 310 -3.10 -1.92 -8.67
C ASN A 310 -3.40 -1.09 -9.92
N VAL A 311 -3.94 0.11 -9.72
CA VAL A 311 -4.21 1.10 -10.75
C VAL A 311 -3.20 2.22 -10.61
N PHE A 312 -2.58 2.61 -11.72
CA PHE A 312 -1.63 3.71 -11.79
C PHE A 312 -2.14 4.75 -12.80
N LEU A 313 -1.75 6.00 -12.57
CA LEU A 313 -1.99 7.11 -13.48
C LEU A 313 -0.68 7.48 -14.18
N GLN A 314 -0.70 7.59 -15.50
CA GLN A 314 0.41 8.07 -16.31
C GLN A 314 0.10 9.46 -16.82
N ILE A 315 1.01 10.42 -16.61
CA ILE A 315 0.85 11.80 -17.01
C ILE A 315 1.87 12.14 -18.09
N GLY A 316 1.40 12.75 -19.18
CA GLY A 316 2.26 13.12 -20.31
C GLY A 316 1.76 14.34 -21.07
N ALA A 317 2.57 14.86 -21.97
CA ALA A 317 2.18 15.92 -22.90
C ALA A 317 2.32 15.44 -24.36
N LEU A 318 1.26 15.57 -25.16
CA LEU A 318 1.10 14.95 -26.47
C LEU A 318 0.77 15.99 -27.56
N LYS A 319 1.42 15.89 -28.73
CA LYS A 319 1.03 16.64 -29.94
C LYS A 319 1.33 15.84 -31.22
N ASN A 320 0.40 15.85 -32.17
CA ASN A 320 0.54 15.17 -33.48
C ASN A 320 0.93 13.68 -33.37
N ALA A 321 0.37 12.96 -32.39
CA ALA A 321 0.68 11.55 -32.07
C ALA A 321 2.12 11.29 -31.58
N SER A 322 2.86 12.32 -31.17
CA SER A 322 4.13 12.20 -30.47
C SER A 322 4.01 12.86 -29.11
N TYR A 323 4.53 12.21 -28.08
CA TYR A 323 4.73 12.90 -26.83
C TYR A 323 5.87 13.91 -26.96
N SER A 324 5.78 15.03 -26.22
CA SER A 324 6.91 15.92 -26.01
C SER A 324 7.91 15.33 -25.02
N ALA A 325 7.43 14.51 -24.07
CA ALA A 325 8.18 13.75 -23.05
C ALA A 325 7.65 12.33 -22.92
N ASP A 326 8.47 11.37 -22.49
CA ASP A 326 7.91 10.08 -22.08
C ASP A 326 6.92 10.30 -20.91
N PRO A 327 5.71 9.72 -20.94
CA PRO A 327 4.77 9.86 -19.84
C PRO A 327 5.33 9.26 -18.55
N GLU A 328 5.17 9.97 -17.43
CA GLU A 328 5.63 9.51 -16.13
C GLU A 328 4.48 8.84 -15.37
N SER A 329 4.78 7.73 -14.70
CA SER A 329 3.78 6.96 -13.96
C SER A 329 3.80 7.36 -12.49
N THR A 330 2.61 7.58 -11.91
CA THR A 330 2.46 7.70 -10.47
C THR A 330 2.80 6.39 -9.77
N ALA A 331 2.96 6.45 -8.43
CA ALA A 331 2.71 5.27 -7.59
C ALA A 331 1.24 4.79 -7.72
N ALA A 332 0.88 3.71 -7.02
CA ALA A 332 -0.47 3.16 -7.14
C ALA A 332 -1.51 4.18 -6.64
N LEU A 333 -2.44 4.57 -7.51
CA LEU A 333 -3.58 5.42 -7.18
C LEU A 333 -4.64 4.61 -6.42
N PHE A 334 -4.88 3.38 -6.86
CA PHE A 334 -5.77 2.43 -6.19
C PHE A 334 -5.08 1.08 -5.98
N LYS A 335 -5.41 0.45 -4.86
CA LYS A 335 -5.06 -0.93 -4.54
C LYS A 335 -6.30 -1.68 -4.09
N LEU A 336 -6.51 -2.88 -4.62
CA LEU A 336 -7.55 -3.79 -4.13
C LEU A 336 -6.92 -4.79 -3.14
N GLY A 337 -7.55 -4.99 -1.99
CA GLY A 337 -7.09 -5.87 -0.91
C GLY A 337 -8.23 -6.47 -0.09
N GLU A 338 -7.91 -6.98 1.10
CA GLU A 338 -8.91 -7.52 2.03
C GLU A 338 -9.84 -6.42 2.56
N LEU A 339 -11.08 -6.79 2.91
CA LEU A 339 -12.05 -5.87 3.48
C LEU A 339 -11.74 -5.56 4.95
N PHE A 340 -11.64 -6.61 5.75
CA PHE A 340 -11.25 -6.55 7.15
C PHE A 340 -10.38 -7.74 7.52
N ASP A 341 -9.79 -7.65 8.70
CA ASP A 341 -8.91 -8.67 9.30
C ASP A 341 -9.30 -8.82 10.76
N LEU A 342 -9.39 -10.06 11.22
CA LEU A 342 -9.68 -10.43 12.58
C LEU A 342 -8.38 -10.90 13.24
N THR A 343 -7.91 -10.11 14.20
CA THR A 343 -6.60 -10.32 14.83
C THR A 343 -6.74 -10.72 16.30
N LEU A 344 -5.73 -11.42 16.81
CA LEU A 344 -5.62 -11.85 18.19
C LEU A 344 -4.18 -11.67 18.68
N THR A 345 -3.99 -11.21 19.92
CA THR A 345 -2.66 -11.16 20.54
C THR A 345 -2.31 -12.50 21.15
N ASP A 346 -3.12 -12.98 22.10
CA ASP A 346 -2.94 -14.27 22.76
C ASP A 346 -4.27 -15.02 22.87
N SER A 347 -4.23 -16.34 22.63
CA SER A 347 -5.36 -17.24 22.85
C SER A 347 -5.69 -17.39 24.34
N GLY A 348 -6.96 -17.61 24.66
CA GLY A 348 -7.34 -18.02 26.00
C GLY A 348 -7.04 -19.51 26.19
N GLU A 349 -6.14 -19.84 27.10
CA GLU A 349 -5.67 -21.20 27.32
C GLU A 349 -6.13 -21.74 28.68
N ALA A 350 -6.57 -23.00 28.70
CA ALA A 350 -6.94 -23.67 29.96
C ALA A 350 -6.73 -25.20 29.87
N THR A 351 -6.39 -25.80 31.00
CA THR A 351 -6.17 -27.25 31.11
C THR A 351 -7.27 -27.89 31.95
N ALA A 352 -8.09 -28.75 31.33
CA ALA A 352 -9.11 -29.49 32.06
C ALA A 352 -8.45 -30.55 32.96
N LEU A 353 -8.78 -30.52 34.26
CA LEU A 353 -8.07 -31.31 35.26
C LEU A 353 -8.64 -32.72 35.40
N VAL A 354 -7.79 -33.73 35.32
CA VAL A 354 -8.20 -35.12 35.55
C VAL A 354 -8.61 -35.37 37.00
N SER A 355 -8.09 -34.58 37.94
CA SER A 355 -8.45 -34.65 39.36
C SER A 355 -9.93 -34.35 39.63
N THR A 356 -10.58 -33.60 38.74
CA THR A 356 -12.01 -33.24 38.78
C THR A 356 -12.83 -34.06 37.77
N GLY A 357 -12.22 -35.05 37.10
CA GLY A 357 -12.85 -35.77 35.99
C GLY A 357 -13.03 -34.94 34.73
N PHE A 358 -12.16 -33.93 34.52
CA PHE A 358 -12.20 -32.94 33.45
C PHE A 358 -13.38 -31.97 33.54
N ASN A 359 -14.04 -31.86 34.69
CA ASN A 359 -15.18 -30.97 34.86
C ASN A 359 -14.78 -29.53 35.23
N SER A 360 -13.50 -29.30 35.55
CA SER A 360 -12.96 -27.98 35.89
C SER A 360 -11.62 -27.80 35.21
N TYR A 361 -11.22 -26.55 34.98
CA TYR A 361 -9.92 -26.21 34.38
C TYR A 361 -8.96 -25.57 35.38
N ASP A 362 -7.71 -25.46 34.94
CA ASP A 362 -6.62 -24.68 35.49
C ASP A 362 -6.13 -23.72 34.39
N ILE A 363 -6.08 -22.42 34.68
CA ILE A 363 -5.62 -21.38 33.75
C ILE A 363 -4.17 -20.94 34.02
N ASP A 364 -3.65 -21.15 35.24
CA ASP A 364 -2.33 -20.67 35.68
C ASP A 364 -1.28 -21.78 35.79
N SER A 365 -1.62 -23.01 35.38
CA SER A 365 -0.76 -24.20 35.39
C SER A 365 -0.27 -24.61 36.79
N ASP A 366 -1.03 -24.31 37.84
CA ASP A 366 -0.69 -24.67 39.22
C ASP A 366 -1.29 -26.02 39.69
N ALA A 367 -2.02 -26.68 38.78
CA ALA A 367 -2.77 -27.92 38.95
C ALA A 367 -3.90 -27.84 40.01
N ALA A 368 -4.37 -26.64 40.31
CA ALA A 368 -5.58 -26.40 41.07
C ALA A 368 -6.73 -26.00 40.14
N ALA A 369 -7.96 -26.39 40.51
CA ALA A 369 -9.12 -25.98 39.75
C ALA A 369 -9.36 -24.48 39.99
N ASP A 370 -9.39 -23.72 38.91
CA ASP A 370 -9.74 -22.32 38.92
C ASP A 370 -11.24 -22.13 38.70
N ASP A 371 -11.77 -21.14 39.39
CA ASP A 371 -13.11 -20.62 39.20
C ASP A 371 -12.94 -19.21 38.68
N GLU A 372 -12.45 -19.00 37.45
CA GLU A 372 -12.18 -17.67 36.84
C GLU A 372 -12.44 -17.74 35.34
N ASP A 373 -12.77 -16.64 34.66
CA ASP A 373 -12.95 -16.66 33.19
C ASP A 373 -11.66 -17.09 32.47
N VAL A 374 -11.78 -17.89 31.40
CA VAL A 374 -10.69 -18.11 30.44
C VAL A 374 -10.70 -16.95 29.46
N GLU A 375 -9.60 -16.20 29.40
CA GLU A 375 -9.54 -14.94 28.65
C GLU A 375 -8.53 -14.99 27.50
N ALA A 376 -9.01 -14.72 26.28
CA ALA A 376 -8.17 -14.39 25.13
C ALA A 376 -7.92 -12.88 25.10
N THR A 377 -6.72 -12.46 24.69
CA THR A 377 -6.33 -11.05 24.74
C THR A 377 -6.12 -10.44 23.35
N GLY A 378 -6.53 -9.18 23.20
CA GLY A 378 -6.34 -8.42 21.96
C GLY A 378 -7.11 -8.95 20.75
N LEU A 379 -8.31 -9.51 20.95
CA LEU A 379 -9.25 -9.80 19.87
C LEU A 379 -9.74 -8.49 19.25
N ASP A 380 -9.41 -8.26 17.98
CA ASP A 380 -9.65 -6.99 17.30
C ASP A 380 -10.16 -7.20 15.87
N LEU A 381 -11.17 -6.42 15.46
CA LEU A 381 -11.64 -6.36 14.07
C LEU A 381 -11.13 -5.07 13.42
N ILE A 382 -10.37 -5.23 12.33
CA ILE A 382 -9.63 -4.16 11.68
C ILE A 382 -10.17 -3.93 10.27
N ASN A 383 -10.66 -2.72 9.97
CA ASN A 383 -10.98 -2.34 8.59
C ASN A 383 -9.68 -2.05 7.81
N LYS A 384 -9.46 -2.75 6.70
CA LYS A 384 -8.24 -2.64 5.87
C LYS A 384 -8.40 -1.71 4.67
N THR A 385 -9.56 -1.10 4.53
CA THR A 385 -9.87 -0.15 3.45
C THR A 385 -9.69 1.28 3.94
N SER A 386 -9.52 2.22 3.01
CA SER A 386 -9.23 3.62 3.34
C SER A 386 -10.46 4.53 3.22
N ASN A 387 -11.38 4.22 2.29
CA ASN A 387 -12.60 4.98 2.00
C ASN A 387 -13.88 4.12 2.01
N GLN A 388 -13.84 2.89 2.54
CA GLN A 388 -15.03 2.04 2.60
C GLN A 388 -15.41 1.72 4.05
N ASN A 389 -16.58 2.17 4.44
CA ASN A 389 -17.09 1.95 5.78
C ASN A 389 -17.75 0.58 5.88
N ILE A 390 -17.52 -0.11 7.00
CA ILE A 390 -18.17 -1.38 7.32
C ILE A 390 -19.30 -1.10 8.32
N GLN A 391 -20.51 -1.51 7.96
CA GLN A 391 -21.64 -1.48 8.88
C GLN A 391 -21.52 -2.66 9.85
N LEU A 392 -21.26 -2.40 11.13
CA LEU A 392 -20.95 -3.46 12.10
C LEU A 392 -22.16 -4.38 12.34
N ASN A 393 -23.38 -3.85 12.27
CA ASN A 393 -24.60 -4.68 12.33
C ASN A 393 -24.81 -5.62 11.12
N LYS A 394 -23.92 -5.57 10.12
CA LYS A 394 -23.85 -6.51 8.99
C LYS A 394 -22.75 -7.54 9.14
N VAL A 395 -21.91 -7.42 10.16
CA VAL A 395 -20.87 -8.38 10.52
C VAL A 395 -21.45 -9.38 11.52
N ASN A 396 -21.50 -10.63 11.12
CA ASN A 396 -21.86 -11.76 11.96
C ASN A 396 -20.59 -12.42 12.49
N LEU A 397 -20.50 -12.61 13.80
CA LEU A 397 -19.45 -13.42 14.39
C LEU A 397 -19.99 -14.81 14.71
N THR A 398 -19.19 -15.84 14.44
CA THR A 398 -19.50 -17.23 14.76
C THR A 398 -18.34 -17.88 15.49
N LEU A 399 -18.59 -18.31 16.71
CA LEU A 399 -17.71 -19.17 17.50
C LEU A 399 -18.00 -20.63 17.15
N THR A 400 -16.98 -21.44 16.86
CA THR A 400 -17.12 -22.86 16.48
C THR A 400 -16.30 -23.76 17.39
N GLY A 401 -16.97 -24.73 18.04
CA GLY A 401 -16.38 -25.66 19.00
C GLY A 401 -17.47 -26.41 19.79
N ASP A 402 -17.09 -27.37 20.62
CA ASP A 402 -18.00 -27.99 21.59
C ASP A 402 -18.20 -27.06 22.77
N LEU A 403 -19.40 -26.48 22.86
CA LEU A 403 -19.78 -25.51 23.89
C LEU A 403 -20.59 -26.12 25.02
N SER A 404 -20.71 -27.45 25.06
CA SER A 404 -21.49 -28.18 26.06
C SER A 404 -21.10 -27.91 27.52
N PRO A 405 -19.81 -27.77 27.86
CA PRO A 405 -19.37 -27.56 29.25
C PRO A 405 -19.52 -26.12 29.76
N PHE A 406 -19.74 -25.15 28.87
CA PHE A 406 -19.73 -23.74 29.27
C PHE A 406 -21.08 -23.28 29.79
N ARG A 407 -21.01 -22.31 30.70
CA ARG A 407 -22.18 -21.75 31.36
C ARG A 407 -23.07 -21.02 30.36
N VAL A 408 -24.34 -21.40 30.31
CA VAL A 408 -25.37 -20.73 29.51
C VAL A 408 -26.58 -20.42 30.36
N ASP A 409 -27.30 -19.36 30.02
CA ASP A 409 -28.57 -19.01 30.63
C ASP A 409 -29.75 -19.80 30.02
N THR A 410 -30.98 -19.40 30.34
CA THR A 410 -32.19 -20.05 29.81
C THR A 410 -32.49 -19.73 28.34
N ASP A 411 -31.97 -18.62 27.84
CA ASP A 411 -32.16 -18.16 26.47
C ASP A 411 -31.04 -18.66 25.53
N GLY A 412 -29.98 -19.25 26.11
CA GLY A 412 -28.85 -19.86 25.42
C GLY A 412 -27.62 -18.95 25.35
N ASP A 413 -27.62 -17.84 26.06
CA ASP A 413 -26.51 -16.89 26.08
C ASP A 413 -25.40 -17.38 27.01
N LEU A 414 -24.16 -17.37 26.50
CA LEU A 414 -22.97 -17.72 27.29
C LEU A 414 -22.77 -16.69 28.40
N LEU A 415 -22.59 -17.16 29.62
CA LEU A 415 -22.39 -16.33 30.80
C LEU A 415 -20.94 -16.37 31.27
N LEU A 416 -20.45 -15.21 31.72
CA LEU A 416 -19.17 -15.07 32.41
C LEU A 416 -19.29 -15.47 33.88
N LYS A 417 -18.16 -15.56 34.58
CA LYS A 417 -18.10 -15.89 36.02
C LYS A 417 -19.01 -15.00 36.85
N ASP A 418 -18.96 -13.69 36.61
CA ASP A 418 -19.73 -12.69 37.36
C ASP A 418 -21.25 -12.75 37.07
N GLY A 419 -21.66 -13.63 36.14
CA GLY A 419 -23.05 -13.83 35.72
C GLY A 419 -23.52 -12.85 34.64
N THR A 420 -22.62 -12.01 34.10
CA THR A 420 -22.93 -11.18 32.94
C THR A 420 -22.89 -11.99 31.64
N GLU A 421 -23.66 -11.55 30.64
CA GLU A 421 -23.64 -12.15 29.31
C GLU A 421 -22.32 -11.82 28.60
N SER A 422 -21.74 -12.85 27.97
CA SER A 422 -20.57 -12.69 27.10
C SER A 422 -20.91 -11.97 25.78
N GLY A 423 -22.18 -12.02 25.37
CA GLY A 423 -22.68 -11.56 24.07
C GLY A 423 -22.83 -12.67 23.02
N TRP A 424 -22.41 -13.90 23.32
CA TRP A 424 -22.57 -15.07 22.45
C TRP A 424 -23.84 -15.85 22.76
N THR A 425 -24.65 -16.16 21.73
CA THR A 425 -25.81 -17.04 21.86
C THR A 425 -25.50 -18.41 21.27
N VAL A 426 -25.57 -19.47 22.08
CA VAL A 426 -25.25 -20.85 21.72
C VAL A 426 -26.38 -21.50 20.92
N ASN A 427 -26.03 -22.26 19.89
CA ASN A 427 -27.01 -23.02 19.12
C ASN A 427 -27.57 -24.21 19.95
N ALA A 428 -28.72 -24.74 19.54
CA ALA A 428 -29.34 -25.86 20.26
C ALA A 428 -28.49 -27.14 20.32
N ALA A 429 -27.54 -27.31 19.39
CA ALA A 429 -26.63 -28.45 19.33
C ALA A 429 -25.39 -28.27 20.22
N LYS A 430 -25.18 -27.07 20.77
CA LYS A 430 -23.97 -26.64 21.50
C LYS A 430 -22.66 -26.84 20.72
N THR A 431 -22.70 -26.68 19.39
CA THR A 431 -21.53 -26.80 18.52
C THR A 431 -21.06 -25.47 17.94
N SER A 432 -21.82 -24.40 18.17
CA SER A 432 -21.47 -23.05 17.73
C SER A 432 -22.21 -22.02 18.58
N ALA A 433 -21.67 -20.80 18.63
CA ALA A 433 -22.38 -19.63 19.15
C ALA A 433 -22.25 -18.48 18.16
N THR A 434 -23.25 -17.60 18.12
CA THR A 434 -23.28 -16.48 17.18
C THR A 434 -23.55 -15.18 17.91
N THR A 435 -23.04 -14.09 17.37
CA THR A 435 -23.41 -12.74 17.79
C THR A 435 -23.40 -11.79 16.61
N THR A 436 -24.13 -10.69 16.74
CA THR A 436 -24.09 -9.57 15.80
C THR A 436 -23.49 -8.37 16.49
N LEU A 437 -22.69 -7.60 15.76
CA LEU A 437 -22.09 -6.42 16.33
C LEU A 437 -23.12 -5.29 16.43
N ALA A 438 -22.91 -4.41 17.40
CA ALA A 438 -23.79 -3.29 17.68
C ALA A 438 -24.00 -2.41 16.42
N SER A 439 -25.11 -1.66 16.41
CA SER A 439 -25.41 -0.67 15.37
C SER A 439 -24.41 0.49 15.41
N ASP A 440 -23.28 0.31 14.76
CA ASP A 440 -22.22 1.32 14.60
C ASP A 440 -21.50 1.11 13.26
N VAL A 441 -20.61 2.04 12.89
CA VAL A 441 -19.86 2.06 11.64
C VAL A 441 -18.37 2.00 11.92
N LEU A 442 -17.70 0.99 11.35
CA LEU A 442 -16.25 0.90 11.35
C LEU A 442 -15.72 1.59 10.10
N GLU A 443 -15.26 2.83 10.27
CA GLU A 443 -14.74 3.65 9.16
C GLU A 443 -13.46 3.08 8.56
N GLY A 444 -13.29 3.28 7.25
CA GLY A 444 -11.99 3.10 6.60
C GLY A 444 -10.95 4.11 7.10
N VAL A 445 -9.66 3.82 6.93
CA VAL A 445 -8.58 4.70 7.40
C VAL A 445 -7.82 5.34 6.24
N LYS A 446 -7.93 6.67 6.14
CA LYS A 446 -7.31 7.51 5.10
C LYS A 446 -5.78 7.47 5.03
N THR A 447 -5.10 7.00 6.08
CA THR A 447 -3.64 6.82 6.09
C THR A 447 -3.33 5.48 6.72
N LEU A 448 -2.77 4.55 5.94
CA LEU A 448 -2.47 3.18 6.37
C LEU A 448 -1.24 3.09 7.31
N ASP A 449 -0.96 4.15 8.09
CA ASP A 449 0.13 4.16 9.07
C ASP A 449 -0.41 3.87 10.47
N ALA A 450 -0.26 2.60 10.87
CA ALA A 450 -0.27 2.08 12.25
C ALA A 450 -1.52 2.25 13.13
N SER A 451 -2.63 2.80 12.65
CA SER A 451 -3.89 2.80 13.40
C SER A 451 -5.09 2.62 12.48
N ALA A 452 -5.14 1.47 11.80
CA ALA A 452 -6.40 0.98 11.29
C ALA A 452 -7.43 1.04 12.43
N ARG A 453 -8.60 1.67 12.21
CA ARG A 453 -9.61 1.81 13.25
C ARG A 453 -10.03 0.40 13.63
N SER A 454 -9.67 0.03 14.84
CA SER A 454 -10.03 -1.25 15.44
C SER A 454 -11.23 -1.03 16.34
N LEU A 455 -12.22 -1.89 16.22
CA LEU A 455 -13.16 -2.07 17.32
C LEU A 455 -12.42 -2.84 18.41
N SER A 456 -11.79 -2.09 19.32
CA SER A 456 -10.92 -2.66 20.35
C SER A 456 -11.58 -2.73 21.72
N THR A 457 -11.01 -3.58 22.56
CA THR A 457 -11.34 -3.80 23.97
C THR A 457 -11.45 -2.54 24.83
N ALA A 458 -10.89 -1.41 24.40
CA ALA A 458 -10.94 -0.13 25.11
C ALA A 458 -12.24 0.67 24.92
N GLN A 459 -13.06 0.33 23.91
CA GLN A 459 -14.22 1.16 23.51
C GLN A 459 -15.58 0.47 23.69
N ASN A 460 -15.63 -0.86 23.82
CA ASN A 460 -16.87 -1.61 23.93
C ASN A 460 -16.73 -2.82 24.87
N THR A 461 -17.34 -2.73 26.05
CA THR A 461 -17.33 -3.82 27.05
C THR A 461 -17.92 -5.12 26.51
N ALA A 462 -18.92 -5.04 25.62
CA ALA A 462 -19.51 -6.22 25.00
C ALA A 462 -18.51 -6.91 24.06
N TRP A 463 -17.62 -6.17 23.39
CA TRP A 463 -16.57 -6.75 22.55
C TRP A 463 -15.50 -7.47 23.37
N THR A 464 -15.07 -6.86 24.48
CA THR A 464 -14.11 -7.49 25.42
C THR A 464 -14.65 -8.81 25.97
N ASN A 465 -15.95 -8.88 26.24
CA ASN A 465 -16.59 -10.08 26.74
C ASN A 465 -16.61 -11.23 25.73
N LEU A 466 -16.52 -10.96 24.42
CA LEU A 466 -16.47 -12.01 23.39
C LEU A 466 -15.18 -12.84 23.45
N GLY A 467 -14.10 -12.27 23.99
CA GLY A 467 -12.83 -12.94 24.24
C GLY A 467 -12.80 -13.73 25.55
N LYS A 468 -13.94 -13.93 26.23
CA LYS A 468 -14.00 -14.65 27.50
C LYS A 468 -14.99 -15.81 27.46
N ILE A 469 -14.70 -16.86 28.21
CA ILE A 469 -15.60 -18.00 28.39
C ILE A 469 -15.41 -18.64 29.77
N TYR A 470 -16.47 -19.23 30.33
CA TYR A 470 -16.48 -19.72 31.71
C TYR A 470 -17.17 -21.07 31.87
N VAL A 471 -16.64 -21.91 32.77
CA VAL A 471 -17.23 -23.17 33.21
C VAL A 471 -17.61 -23.04 34.68
N GLU A 472 -18.86 -23.36 35.04
CA GLU A 472 -19.32 -23.29 36.44
C GLU A 472 -18.54 -24.23 37.36
N ALA A 473 -18.32 -23.81 38.60
CA ALA A 473 -17.60 -24.60 39.60
C ALA A 473 -18.24 -25.97 39.91
N ASP A 474 -19.56 -26.11 39.71
CA ASP A 474 -20.33 -27.34 39.86
C ASP A 474 -20.68 -28.02 38.52
N ASN A 475 -19.97 -27.69 37.45
CA ASN A 475 -20.13 -28.34 36.14
C ASN A 475 -20.01 -29.88 36.25
N GLU A 476 -20.94 -30.56 35.61
CA GLU A 476 -20.98 -32.03 35.54
C GLU A 476 -20.57 -32.57 34.16
N THR A 477 -20.36 -31.69 33.18
CA THR A 477 -20.03 -32.06 31.78
C THR A 477 -18.52 -32.02 31.55
N PRO A 478 -17.88 -33.14 31.18
CA PRO A 478 -16.43 -33.15 30.94
C PRO A 478 -16.02 -32.20 29.81
N ILE A 479 -15.02 -31.37 30.07
CA ILE A 479 -14.44 -30.44 29.10
C ILE A 479 -13.60 -31.24 28.09
N PRO A 480 -13.87 -31.16 26.78
CA PRO A 480 -13.06 -31.82 25.76
C PRO A 480 -11.77 -31.05 25.49
N ALA A 481 -10.71 -31.76 25.11
CA ALA A 481 -9.54 -31.12 24.51
C ALA A 481 -9.90 -30.66 23.09
N GLN A 482 -9.81 -29.36 22.83
CA GLN A 482 -10.24 -28.73 21.59
C GLN A 482 -9.63 -27.33 21.39
N SER A 483 -9.66 -26.86 20.14
CA SER A 483 -9.47 -25.45 19.81
C SER A 483 -10.79 -24.88 19.33
N ILE A 484 -11.16 -23.72 19.84
CA ILE A 484 -12.39 -23.01 19.46
C ILE A 484 -12.00 -21.86 18.56
N SER A 485 -12.58 -21.81 17.36
CA SER A 485 -12.32 -20.76 16.37
C SER A 485 -13.40 -19.68 16.41
N VAL A 486 -13.05 -18.48 15.93
CA VAL A 486 -14.01 -17.40 15.68
C VAL A 486 -13.88 -16.93 14.23
N THR A 487 -15.02 -16.84 13.55
CA THR A 487 -15.13 -16.31 12.19
C THR A 487 -15.96 -15.03 12.21
N ALA A 488 -15.44 -13.97 11.61
CA ALA A 488 -16.20 -12.77 11.26
C ALA A 488 -16.63 -12.85 9.79
N ALA A 489 -17.90 -12.61 9.50
CA ALA A 489 -18.44 -12.71 8.15
C ALA A 489 -19.45 -11.61 7.82
N ILE A 490 -19.44 -11.16 6.57
CA ILE A 490 -20.49 -10.34 5.97
C ILE A 490 -21.16 -11.16 4.87
N ASP A 491 -22.49 -11.18 4.88
CA ASP A 491 -23.31 -11.73 3.80
C ASP A 491 -23.59 -10.64 2.76
N GLY A 492 -23.17 -10.89 1.53
CA GLY A 492 -23.31 -9.98 0.41
C GLY A 492 -24.76 -9.76 -0.01
N ASP A 493 -25.67 -10.71 0.22
CA ASP A 493 -27.10 -10.54 -0.08
C ASP A 493 -27.78 -9.56 0.87
N ASP A 494 -27.23 -9.38 2.07
CA ASP A 494 -27.78 -8.52 3.12
C ASP A 494 -27.34 -7.04 3.02
N GLN A 495 -26.54 -6.69 2.00
CA GLN A 495 -25.98 -5.35 1.85
C GLN A 495 -25.60 -4.96 0.41
N ALA A 496 -25.39 -3.66 0.18
CA ALA A 496 -25.27 -3.11 -1.17
C ALA A 496 -23.82 -2.89 -1.64
N THR A 497 -22.84 -3.00 -0.75
CA THR A 497 -21.47 -2.52 -0.99
C THR A 497 -20.48 -3.63 -1.30
N PHE A 498 -20.54 -4.73 -0.55
CA PHE A 498 -19.59 -5.85 -0.68
C PHE A 498 -20.32 -7.16 -0.98
N GLU A 499 -19.63 -8.04 -1.69
CA GLU A 499 -19.94 -9.47 -1.78
C GLU A 499 -19.55 -10.17 -0.47
N ASP A 500 -19.82 -11.47 -0.40
CA ASP A 500 -19.47 -12.32 0.75
C ASP A 500 -17.99 -12.19 1.10
N PHE A 501 -17.72 -11.97 2.38
CA PHE A 501 -16.35 -11.95 2.90
C PHE A 501 -16.32 -12.45 4.32
N SER A 502 -15.29 -13.23 4.64
CA SER A 502 -15.08 -13.75 5.98
C SER A 502 -13.61 -13.87 6.31
N ASP A 503 -13.28 -13.68 7.58
CA ASP A 503 -11.96 -13.96 8.12
C ASP A 503 -12.06 -14.74 9.44
N THR A 504 -11.06 -15.58 9.75
CA THR A 504 -11.13 -16.57 10.82
C THR A 504 -9.86 -16.64 11.66
N ILE A 505 -10.03 -16.52 12.97
CA ILE A 505 -9.02 -16.91 13.96
C ILE A 505 -9.30 -18.36 14.35
N ASN A 506 -8.36 -19.26 14.07
CA ASN A 506 -8.53 -20.69 14.33
C ASN A 506 -8.46 -21.06 15.82
N ASN A 507 -7.76 -20.27 16.63
CA ASN A 507 -7.47 -20.55 18.04
C ASN A 507 -7.85 -19.36 18.91
N LEU A 508 -9.14 -19.05 19.06
CA LEU A 508 -9.56 -18.05 20.04
C LEU A 508 -9.35 -18.60 21.47
N PHE A 509 -9.81 -19.83 21.68
CA PHE A 509 -9.56 -20.57 22.92
C PHE A 509 -8.93 -21.93 22.64
N ILE A 510 -8.03 -22.36 23.52
CA ILE A 510 -7.35 -23.64 23.45
C ILE A 510 -7.56 -24.36 24.79
N PHE A 511 -8.21 -25.51 24.72
CA PHE A 511 -8.45 -26.37 25.87
C PHE A 511 -7.63 -27.65 25.76
N THR A 512 -6.81 -27.90 26.76
CA THR A 512 -6.05 -29.14 26.89
C THR A 512 -6.62 -29.99 28.04
N ARG A 513 -6.08 -31.19 28.26
CA ARG A 513 -6.47 -32.05 29.38
C ARG A 513 -5.23 -32.45 30.17
N ASP A 514 -5.34 -32.56 31.48
CA ASP A 514 -4.25 -33.04 32.33
C ASP A 514 -4.08 -34.57 32.23
N GLY A 515 -2.88 -35.07 32.56
CA GLY A 515 -2.56 -36.50 32.52
C GLY A 515 -1.16 -36.87 33.02
N MET A 516 -0.76 -38.11 32.76
CA MET A 516 0.50 -38.71 33.19
C MET A 516 1.31 -39.22 32.02
N LYS A 517 2.64 -39.20 32.18
CA LYS A 517 3.59 -39.71 31.21
C LYS A 517 4.34 -40.92 31.74
N PHE A 518 4.48 -41.94 30.92
CA PHE A 518 5.20 -43.17 31.22
C PHE A 518 6.17 -43.47 30.09
N ASP A 519 7.35 -43.99 30.42
CA ASP A 519 8.40 -44.24 29.43
C ASP A 519 8.96 -45.64 29.60
N THR A 520 8.77 -46.47 28.58
CA THR A 520 9.24 -47.85 28.59
C THR A 520 10.17 -48.15 27.42
N ILE A 521 11.21 -48.92 27.71
CA ILE A 521 12.17 -49.42 26.72
C ILE A 521 11.98 -50.93 26.57
N LEU A 522 11.73 -51.34 25.33
CA LEU A 522 11.45 -52.71 24.94
C LEU A 522 12.48 -53.18 23.90
N THR A 523 12.99 -54.39 24.08
CA THR A 523 13.82 -55.05 23.06
C THR A 523 12.92 -55.93 22.19
N GLY A 524 12.69 -55.51 20.94
CA GLY A 524 11.83 -56.17 19.96
C GLY A 524 10.30 -56.03 20.21
N THR A 525 9.52 -55.88 19.14
CA THR A 525 8.04 -55.86 19.11
C THR A 525 7.42 -57.26 19.14
N THR A 526 8.00 -58.19 19.90
CA THR A 526 7.41 -59.52 19.97
C THR A 526 6.05 -59.44 20.65
N SER A 527 5.03 -60.08 20.07
CA SER A 527 3.65 -60.14 20.56
C SER A 527 3.48 -60.75 21.96
N ALA A 528 4.58 -61.10 22.64
CA ALA A 528 4.59 -61.61 23.99
C ALA A 528 4.93 -60.54 25.05
N ASN A 529 5.40 -59.36 24.65
CA ASN A 529 5.53 -58.22 25.56
C ASN A 529 4.13 -57.64 25.81
N THR A 530 3.79 -57.38 27.07
CA THR A 530 2.51 -56.75 27.43
C THR A 530 2.75 -55.54 28.32
N ILE A 531 2.01 -54.48 28.05
CA ILE A 531 2.03 -53.24 28.81
C ILE A 531 0.67 -53.13 29.49
N HIS A 532 0.65 -53.18 30.81
CA HIS A 532 -0.57 -53.07 31.60
C HIS A 532 -0.64 -51.66 32.16
N ILE A 533 -1.64 -50.89 31.75
CA ILE A 533 -1.90 -49.55 32.28
C ILE A 533 -3.18 -49.65 33.10
N ARG A 534 -3.14 -49.20 34.34
CA ARG A 534 -4.29 -49.20 35.24
C ARG A 534 -4.53 -47.79 35.76
N ASP A 535 -5.77 -47.36 35.72
CA ASP A 535 -6.22 -46.21 36.49
C ASP A 535 -6.45 -46.67 37.94
N ILE A 536 -5.78 -46.04 38.90
CA ILE A 536 -6.04 -46.23 40.33
C ILE A 536 -6.69 -44.99 40.95
N SER A 537 -6.82 -43.91 40.18
CA SER A 537 -7.38 -42.64 40.65
C SER A 537 -8.90 -42.73 40.83
N GLY A 538 -9.59 -43.39 39.90
CA GLY A 538 -11.03 -43.53 39.90
C GLY A 538 -11.80 -42.24 39.69
N VAL A 539 -11.16 -41.24 39.08
CA VAL A 539 -11.74 -39.93 38.77
C VAL A 539 -11.95 -39.71 37.26
N LEU A 540 -11.73 -40.72 36.42
CA LEU A 540 -11.95 -40.61 34.97
C LEU A 540 -13.45 -40.58 34.61
N PRO A 541 -13.83 -39.87 33.52
CA PRO A 541 -15.17 -39.93 32.94
C PRO A 541 -15.58 -41.33 32.48
N GLU A 542 -16.87 -41.49 32.17
CA GLU A 542 -17.44 -42.75 31.66
C GLU A 542 -16.75 -43.25 30.37
N ASP A 543 -16.39 -42.33 29.47
CA ASP A 543 -15.69 -42.66 28.21
C ASP A 543 -14.22 -43.10 28.41
N GLY A 544 -13.67 -42.91 29.62
CA GLY A 544 -12.30 -43.23 29.99
C GLY A 544 -11.27 -42.20 29.52
N GLY A 545 -10.02 -42.40 29.95
CA GLY A 545 -8.89 -41.55 29.57
C GLY A 545 -8.25 -41.99 28.26
N LYS A 546 -7.89 -41.05 27.39
CA LYS A 546 -7.14 -41.35 26.16
C LYS A 546 -5.70 -41.77 26.48
N ILE A 547 -5.13 -42.60 25.61
CA ILE A 547 -3.74 -43.03 25.65
C ILE A 547 -3.08 -42.61 24.34
N TYR A 548 -2.05 -41.80 24.45
CA TYR A 548 -1.18 -41.39 23.35
C TYR A 548 0.14 -42.14 23.45
N VAL A 549 0.79 -42.39 22.32
CA VAL A 549 2.10 -43.04 22.27
C VAL A 549 3.03 -42.40 21.26
N THR A 550 4.28 -42.19 21.66
CA THR A 550 5.42 -41.88 20.78
C THR A 550 6.36 -43.07 20.76
N VAL A 551 6.82 -43.47 19.58
CA VAL A 551 7.66 -44.66 19.36
C VAL A 551 8.97 -44.24 18.70
N TRP A 552 10.09 -44.57 19.34
CA TRP A 552 11.43 -44.49 18.77
C TRP A 552 12.01 -45.88 18.55
N GLU A 553 12.76 -46.07 17.47
CA GLU A 553 13.63 -47.23 17.28
C GLU A 553 15.09 -46.79 17.34
N TYR A 554 15.92 -47.56 18.04
CA TYR A 554 17.36 -47.36 18.09
C TYR A 554 18.07 -48.31 17.13
N ASP A 555 19.09 -47.79 16.46
CA ASP A 555 19.97 -48.61 15.63
C ASP A 555 20.73 -49.67 16.45
N ALA A 556 21.28 -50.67 15.75
CA ALA A 556 22.05 -51.74 16.38
C ALA A 556 23.33 -51.19 17.03
N HIS A 557 23.53 -51.50 18.32
CA HIS A 557 24.67 -51.05 19.11
C HIS A 557 25.16 -52.16 20.05
N ALA A 558 26.44 -52.11 20.45
CA ALA A 558 26.97 -53.04 21.45
C ALA A 558 26.57 -52.63 22.88
N ALA A 559 26.69 -53.56 23.83
CA ALA A 559 26.40 -53.27 25.23
C ALA A 559 27.29 -52.14 25.77
N GLY A 560 26.67 -51.07 26.27
CA GLY A 560 27.37 -49.89 26.81
C GLY A 560 27.67 -48.78 25.79
N GLU A 561 27.24 -48.94 24.53
CA GLU A 561 27.32 -47.91 23.49
C GLU A 561 25.97 -47.22 23.31
N ASN A 562 25.98 -45.95 22.89
CA ASN A 562 24.77 -45.23 22.53
C ASN A 562 24.44 -45.49 21.06
N ALA A 563 23.16 -45.71 20.74
CA ALA A 563 22.65 -45.77 19.37
C ALA A 563 21.93 -44.48 18.97
N GLU A 564 21.97 -44.18 17.67
CA GLU A 564 21.12 -43.18 17.05
C GLU A 564 19.65 -43.67 17.08
N SER A 565 18.72 -42.75 17.36
CA SER A 565 17.29 -43.04 17.46
C SER A 565 16.52 -42.44 16.30
N THR A 566 15.56 -43.18 15.75
CA THR A 566 14.62 -42.71 14.72
C THR A 566 13.20 -42.68 15.32
N VAL A 567 12.48 -41.57 15.14
CA VAL A 567 11.05 -41.46 15.49
C VAL A 567 10.25 -42.23 14.44
N LEU A 568 9.49 -43.24 14.86
CA LEU A 568 8.61 -44.03 13.97
C LEU A 568 7.16 -43.56 14.01
N ALA A 569 6.69 -43.10 15.17
CA ALA A 569 5.38 -42.49 15.36
C ALA A 569 5.50 -41.43 16.44
N ASP A 570 4.90 -40.27 16.22
CA ASP A 570 4.89 -39.17 17.19
C ASP A 570 3.49 -38.90 17.69
N ARG A 571 3.32 -38.99 19.02
CA ARG A 571 2.13 -38.64 19.80
C ARG A 571 0.81 -39.12 19.18
N GLN A 572 0.77 -40.38 18.78
CA GLN A 572 -0.42 -40.96 18.14
C GLN A 572 -1.40 -41.49 19.18
N VAL A 573 -2.70 -41.21 18.99
CA VAL A 573 -3.76 -41.70 19.87
C VAL A 573 -4.07 -43.18 19.61
N LEU A 574 -4.16 -43.98 20.67
CA LEU A 574 -4.61 -45.36 20.60
C LEU A 574 -6.14 -45.45 20.56
N SER A 575 -6.64 -46.52 19.93
CA SER A 575 -8.08 -46.75 19.76
C SER A 575 -8.77 -47.23 21.03
N VAL A 576 -7.96 -47.60 22.03
CA VAL A 576 -8.41 -48.11 23.32
C VAL A 576 -8.33 -46.98 24.34
N THR A 577 -9.35 -46.86 25.18
CA THR A 577 -9.34 -45.91 26.30
C THR A 577 -9.04 -46.63 27.62
N LEU A 578 -8.57 -45.89 28.61
CA LEU A 578 -8.36 -46.36 29.97
C LEU A 578 -9.65 -46.16 30.79
N PRO A 579 -10.38 -47.23 31.16
CA PRO A 579 -11.60 -47.07 31.95
C PRO A 579 -11.29 -46.66 33.39
N SER A 580 -12.21 -45.89 34.01
CA SER A 580 -12.11 -45.44 35.40
C SER A 580 -12.02 -46.62 36.40
N LYS A 581 -11.03 -46.60 37.31
CA LYS A 581 -10.62 -47.74 38.17
C LYS A 581 -10.35 -49.04 37.42
N GLY A 582 -10.16 -48.95 36.10
CA GLY A 582 -10.00 -50.07 35.21
C GLY A 582 -8.56 -50.25 34.76
N ALA A 583 -8.32 -51.26 33.95
CA ALA A 583 -7.02 -51.52 33.38
C ALA A 583 -7.14 -51.92 31.92
N VAL A 584 -6.17 -51.47 31.12
CA VAL A 584 -5.98 -51.88 29.74
C VAL A 584 -4.67 -52.64 29.61
N THR A 585 -4.66 -53.62 28.71
CA THR A 585 -3.45 -54.35 28.34
C THR A 585 -3.16 -54.08 26.88
N LEU A 586 -2.01 -53.47 26.63
CA LEU A 586 -1.51 -53.17 25.29
C LEU A 586 -0.41 -54.15 24.92
N ASN A 587 -0.26 -54.36 23.61
CA ASN A 587 0.80 -55.16 23.04
C ASN A 587 1.56 -54.31 22.00
N PRO A 588 2.90 -54.26 22.04
CA PRO A 588 3.69 -53.51 21.06
C PRO A 588 3.39 -53.87 19.60
N ALA A 589 3.06 -55.14 19.32
CA ALA A 589 2.69 -55.57 17.97
C ALA A 589 1.35 -54.94 17.51
N THR A 590 0.34 -54.93 18.38
CA THR A 590 -0.97 -54.34 18.04
C THR A 590 -0.90 -52.83 17.98
N ILE A 591 -0.05 -52.19 18.78
CA ILE A 591 0.24 -50.76 18.68
C ILE A 591 0.88 -50.47 17.31
N ALA A 592 1.93 -51.22 16.95
CA ALA A 592 2.61 -51.02 15.67
C ALA A 592 1.64 -51.21 14.47
N ASP A 593 0.81 -52.25 14.51
CA ASP A 593 -0.23 -52.50 13.52
C ASP A 593 -1.26 -51.35 13.45
N GLN A 594 -1.73 -50.85 14.61
CA GLN A 594 -2.68 -49.72 14.65
C GLN A 594 -2.08 -48.44 14.08
N LEU A 595 -0.81 -48.17 14.37
CA LEU A 595 -0.10 -46.98 13.92
C LEU A 595 0.44 -47.10 12.50
N GLY A 596 0.34 -48.28 11.86
CA GLY A 596 0.89 -48.53 10.53
C GLY A 596 2.41 -48.50 10.46
N ILE A 597 3.11 -48.71 11.60
CA ILE A 597 4.58 -48.64 11.68
C ILE A 597 5.20 -50.03 11.70
N THR A 598 6.41 -50.16 11.15
CA THR A 598 7.20 -51.40 11.22
C THR A 598 8.38 -51.19 12.17
N VAL A 599 8.43 -51.99 13.24
CA VAL A 599 9.58 -52.01 14.17
C VAL A 599 10.37 -53.30 13.96
N THR A 600 11.68 -53.16 13.80
CA THR A 600 12.58 -54.27 13.52
C THR A 600 12.71 -55.18 14.76
N PRO A 601 12.39 -56.49 14.67
CA PRO A 601 12.36 -57.37 15.84
C PRO A 601 13.69 -57.52 16.61
N SER A 602 14.82 -57.26 15.96
CA SER A 602 16.16 -57.33 16.55
C SER A 602 16.68 -56.01 17.12
N ARG A 603 15.89 -54.92 17.03
CA ARG A 603 16.26 -53.59 17.51
C ARG A 603 15.52 -53.22 18.79
N GLN A 604 16.08 -52.25 19.51
CA GLN A 604 15.45 -51.70 20.71
C GLN A 604 14.46 -50.62 20.29
N ALA A 605 13.28 -50.62 20.89
CA ALA A 605 12.27 -49.59 20.72
C ALA A 605 11.93 -48.96 22.07
N ARG A 606 11.83 -47.63 22.11
CA ARG A 606 11.31 -46.89 23.25
C ARG A 606 9.91 -46.41 22.93
N MET A 607 8.99 -46.64 23.85
CA MET A 607 7.61 -46.20 23.75
C MET A 607 7.33 -45.31 24.95
N VAL A 608 6.97 -44.07 24.67
CA VAL A 608 6.52 -43.13 25.68
C VAL A 608 5.02 -43.00 25.55
N PHE A 609 4.31 -43.26 26.64
CA PHE A 609 2.87 -43.17 26.74
C PHE A 609 2.49 -41.91 27.50
N GLU A 610 1.51 -41.18 26.98
CA GLU A 610 0.85 -40.09 27.69
C GLU A 610 -0.60 -40.51 27.89
N VAL A 611 -1.07 -40.52 29.13
CA VAL A 611 -2.36 -41.08 29.51
C VAL A 611 -3.12 -40.07 30.34
N GLU A 612 -4.35 -39.77 29.94
CA GLU A 612 -5.28 -38.95 30.70
C GLU A 612 -5.69 -39.73 31.98
N THR A 613 -4.92 -39.62 33.08
CA THR A 613 -5.22 -40.16 34.44
C THR A 613 -4.40 -39.41 35.50
N ASN A 614 -4.98 -39.18 36.67
CA ASN A 614 -4.33 -38.47 37.79
C ASN A 614 -3.34 -39.37 38.56
N GLN A 615 -3.69 -40.66 38.66
CA GLN A 615 -2.93 -41.69 39.34
C GLN A 615 -3.15 -43.02 38.65
N GLY A 616 -2.06 -43.67 38.30
CA GLY A 616 -2.11 -44.89 37.51
C GLY A 616 -0.85 -45.69 37.70
N GLU A 617 -1.02 -46.98 37.55
CA GLU A 617 0.05 -47.96 37.65
C GLU A 617 0.35 -48.48 36.24
N VAL A 618 1.64 -48.53 35.91
CA VAL A 618 2.08 -49.18 34.67
C VAL A 618 2.99 -50.34 35.02
N ALA A 619 2.64 -51.52 34.50
CA ALA A 619 3.45 -52.71 34.63
C ALA A 619 3.80 -53.23 33.24
N VAL A 620 5.10 -53.38 32.97
CA VAL A 620 5.60 -53.86 31.69
C VAL A 620 6.13 -55.27 31.89
N LYS A 621 5.46 -56.24 31.25
CA LYS A 621 5.89 -57.64 31.26
C LYS A 621 6.63 -57.95 29.98
N LYS A 622 7.94 -58.17 30.10
CA LYS A 622 8.80 -58.58 29.01
C LYS A 622 8.75 -60.11 28.84
N LYS A 623 8.93 -60.59 27.60
CA LYS A 623 8.86 -62.02 27.25
C LYS A 623 9.98 -62.86 27.91
N ASP A 624 11.14 -62.27 28.14
CA ASP A 624 12.29 -62.96 28.71
C ASP A 624 12.06 -63.30 30.19
N SER A 625 12.76 -64.30 30.72
CA SER A 625 12.62 -64.77 32.10
C SER A 625 13.11 -63.76 33.16
N SER A 626 13.29 -62.51 32.76
CA SER A 626 13.91 -61.42 33.51
C SER A 626 12.95 -60.71 34.47
N GLY A 627 11.67 -61.08 34.49
CA GLY A 627 10.67 -60.61 35.47
C GLY A 627 9.72 -59.53 34.94
N ILE A 628 8.85 -59.03 35.83
CA ILE A 628 7.95 -57.89 35.56
C ILE A 628 8.72 -56.62 35.92
N ASP A 629 8.85 -55.71 34.96
CA ASP A 629 9.42 -54.37 35.16
C ASP A 629 8.26 -53.45 35.58
N ILE A 630 8.13 -53.22 36.89
CA ILE A 630 7.10 -52.31 37.43
C ILE A 630 7.70 -50.91 37.43
N GLN A 631 7.21 -50.07 36.54
CA GLN A 631 7.54 -48.66 36.51
C GLN A 631 6.39 -47.89 37.14
N ASN A 632 6.60 -47.37 38.35
CA ASN A 632 5.69 -46.38 38.89
C ASN A 632 5.85 -45.12 38.03
N GLY A 633 4.78 -44.66 37.40
CA GLY A 633 4.81 -43.42 36.64
C GLY A 633 5.33 -42.29 37.51
N THR A 634 6.31 -41.56 37.02
CA THR A 634 6.66 -40.25 37.57
C THR A 634 5.65 -39.25 37.02
N LYS A 635 4.91 -38.56 37.90
CA LYS A 635 4.44 -37.20 37.56
C LYS A 635 5.66 -36.44 37.04
N GLY A 636 5.56 -35.80 35.89
CA GLY A 636 6.69 -35.18 35.20
C GLY A 636 7.57 -34.40 36.18
N VAL A 637 8.82 -34.83 36.36
CA VAL A 637 9.75 -34.22 37.34
C VAL A 637 10.32 -32.89 36.80
N HIS A 638 10.02 -32.57 35.54
CA HIS A 638 10.38 -31.32 34.89
C HIS A 638 9.14 -30.86 34.11
N THR A 639 8.54 -29.74 34.57
CA THR A 639 7.23 -29.16 34.20
C THR A 639 6.04 -30.06 34.55
N ASN A 640 5.28 -29.67 35.59
CA ASN A 640 4.14 -30.39 36.18
C ASN A 640 2.88 -30.49 35.27
N VAL A 641 3.02 -30.34 33.95
CA VAL A 641 1.93 -30.43 32.99
C VAL A 641 2.40 -31.32 31.84
N VAL A 642 1.58 -32.30 31.45
CA VAL A 642 1.76 -32.99 30.17
C VAL A 642 0.99 -32.15 29.15
N ASP A 643 1.68 -31.53 28.21
CA ASP A 643 1.07 -30.76 27.13
C ASP A 643 0.40 -31.73 26.14
N PHE A 644 -0.94 -31.65 26.02
CA PHE A 644 -1.72 -32.50 25.12
C PHE A 644 -2.20 -31.80 23.84
N THR A 645 -1.77 -30.57 23.60
CA THR A 645 -2.07 -29.84 22.37
C THR A 645 -1.17 -30.28 21.21
N LEU A 646 -1.70 -30.17 20.00
CA LEU A 646 -1.05 -30.54 18.74
C LEU A 646 -0.19 -29.37 18.24
#